data_AF-A0A511B2V6-F1
#
_entry.id   AF-A0A511B2V6-F1
#
_cell.length_a   1.000
_cell.length_b   1.000
_cell.length_c   1.000
_cell.angle_alpha   90.00
_cell.angle_beta   90.00
_cell.angle_gamma   90.00
#
_symmetry.space_group_name_H-M   'P 1'
#
loop_
_entity.id
_entity.type
_entity.pdbx_description
1 polymer ?
#
loop_
_entity_poly.entity_id
_entity_poly.type
_entity_poly.pdbx_seq_one_letter_code
_entity_poly.pdbx_strand_id
1 'polypeptide(L)'
;MQGKEELPELMIGDRYLVSQSRRLADIGGCPTFAAQNVGASGSSCLALAPSSPSPRLPEILMLRHDCLMSVYAHEHSKGALWVICGHPPGPPLTDGFPSWGENQIIEGAVRPLAAILLLMQEAELTCRAIRPDNLFFGSGMNKLVLGPAGLAPPGMHQPLVFEPLSSAVCHPAARGDGTLACDVFSMGVLIVSLCFGEVPLKGLTDEQILERRLQMGSAEAYIGGRSLPDGLASMLWAMLSDDPASRPSPSDLFTMAPSKLFSLRPESPARVPLRIGTVDVWTPRALAWHAARAPVEFSSLLQRQVIASWLRNELKQGRMASLIEQTGGSFLPSSDRKAIDPATLAITRVIAILDPSAPLFWGGRWFWPNALPQMLAYAGSLGDKRQNEERDVSMITSFIMGNPEMFDHPLVPEAQKTQVMELVVLGQRTGVKGPDRIRRLPYDNNPLQVCLSPRCIVDRISQMSGILSWAEQHSSENELPVEGLTRNGLLDAEMRSFLASHFARQRLTSALEAQKAGLPIWNADLILLAAVQRVAEQGAVPAITRRMFPLLKQELRHWRSRTGRAKRRLALEDAVAQGNLTKLLRIAEDPHGLRLDQQTAQRAEQEIARLVHALEPDPDMSARNKRLARNTGEFVSLITGIGVAMTSVWFEFCR
;
A
#
# COMPACT_ATOMS: atom_id res chain seq x y z
N MET A 1 -20.92 25.52 -27.14
CA MET A 1 -20.94 24.04 -27.08
C MET A 1 -19.51 23.55 -26.99
N GLN A 2 -18.99 23.40 -25.77
CA GLN A 2 -17.68 22.80 -25.54
C GLN A 2 -17.85 21.29 -25.71
N GLY A 3 -17.05 20.69 -26.60
CA GLY A 3 -17.03 19.26 -26.82
C GLY A 3 -16.68 18.54 -25.51
N LYS A 4 -17.57 17.66 -25.06
CA LYS A 4 -17.17 16.61 -24.10
C LYS A 4 -16.17 15.74 -24.85
N GLU A 5 -14.90 15.77 -24.45
CA GLU A 5 -13.98 14.69 -24.81
C GLU A 5 -14.61 13.39 -24.31
N GLU A 6 -15.09 12.57 -25.25
CA GLU A 6 -15.55 11.22 -24.92
C GLU A 6 -14.33 10.44 -24.44
N LEU A 7 -14.31 10.11 -23.15
CA LEU A 7 -13.27 9.25 -22.59
C LEU A 7 -13.24 7.94 -23.41
N PRO A 8 -12.05 7.50 -23.85
CA PRO A 8 -11.93 6.35 -24.73
C PRO A 8 -12.46 5.08 -24.07
N GLU A 9 -13.11 4.24 -24.88
CA GLU A 9 -13.51 2.90 -24.46
C GLU A 9 -12.28 2.05 -24.17
N LEU A 10 -12.35 1.25 -23.10
CA LEU A 10 -11.23 0.46 -22.60
C LEU A 10 -11.51 -1.02 -22.84
N MET A 11 -10.62 -1.70 -23.55
CA MET A 11 -10.70 -3.16 -23.73
C MET A 11 -10.03 -3.87 -22.54
N ILE A 12 -10.74 -4.83 -21.94
CA ILE A 12 -10.28 -5.68 -20.84
C ILE A 12 -10.39 -7.15 -21.30
N GLY A 13 -9.32 -7.93 -21.14
CA GLY A 13 -9.26 -9.34 -21.52
C GLY A 13 -9.56 -9.63 -22.98
N ASP A 14 -9.26 -8.68 -23.87
CA ASP A 14 -9.56 -8.70 -25.31
C ASP A 14 -11.02 -9.05 -25.64
N ARG A 15 -11.92 -8.84 -24.67
CA ARG A 15 -13.29 -9.35 -24.72
C ARG A 15 -14.32 -8.39 -24.15
N TYR A 16 -13.95 -7.57 -23.18
CA TYR A 16 -14.88 -6.69 -22.48
C TYR A 16 -14.57 -5.23 -22.78
N LEU A 17 -15.51 -4.55 -23.42
CA LEU A 17 -15.40 -3.14 -23.74
C LEU A 17 -16.05 -2.31 -22.64
N VAL A 18 -15.26 -1.50 -21.94
CA VAL A 18 -15.69 -0.68 -20.80
C VAL A 18 -15.87 0.76 -21.24
N SER A 19 -17.06 1.31 -21.01
CA SER A 19 -17.40 2.70 -21.30
C SER A 19 -17.08 3.58 -20.09
N GLN A 20 -15.87 4.16 -20.03
CA GLN A 20 -15.41 5.00 -18.92
C GLN A 20 -16.26 6.28 -18.72
N SER A 21 -16.94 6.74 -19.77
CA SER A 21 -17.88 7.87 -19.72
C SER A 21 -19.24 7.52 -19.08
N ARG A 22 -19.59 6.22 -18.98
CA ARG A 22 -20.87 5.74 -18.45
C ARG A 22 -20.68 5.11 -17.09
N ARG A 23 -20.50 5.96 -16.07
CA ARG A 23 -20.49 5.56 -14.66
C ARG A 23 -21.90 5.17 -14.20
N LEU A 24 -22.00 4.06 -13.46
CA LEU A 24 -23.22 3.54 -12.85
C LEU A 24 -23.16 3.71 -11.32
N ALA A 25 -24.20 3.28 -10.63
CA ALA A 25 -24.18 3.22 -9.17
C ALA A 25 -23.04 2.29 -8.68
N ASP A 26 -22.30 2.77 -7.68
CA ASP A 26 -21.21 2.00 -7.08
C ASP A 26 -21.79 0.71 -6.47
N ILE A 27 -21.11 -0.42 -6.70
CA ILE A 27 -21.51 -1.72 -6.14
C ILE A 27 -20.51 -2.09 -5.06
N GLY A 28 -21.03 -2.39 -3.87
CA GLY A 28 -20.18 -2.78 -2.75
C GLY A 28 -19.15 -1.70 -2.36
N GLY A 29 -19.46 -0.42 -2.58
CA GLY A 29 -18.55 0.71 -2.34
C GLY A 29 -17.46 0.89 -3.40
N CYS A 30 -17.49 0.08 -4.47
CA CYS A 30 -16.55 0.18 -5.58
C CYS A 30 -17.15 0.98 -6.74
N PRO A 31 -16.40 1.91 -7.35
CA PRO A 31 -16.83 2.59 -8.58
C PRO A 31 -17.16 1.59 -9.69
N THR A 32 -18.32 1.78 -10.32
CA THR A 32 -18.87 0.87 -11.33
C THR A 32 -19.09 1.58 -12.66
N PHE A 33 -18.74 0.90 -13.75
CA PHE A 33 -18.90 1.37 -15.13
C PHE A 33 -19.66 0.34 -15.97
N ALA A 34 -20.35 0.81 -17.00
CA ALA A 34 -20.98 -0.08 -17.96
C ALA A 34 -19.92 -0.80 -18.83
N ALA A 35 -20.11 -2.09 -19.06
CA ALA A 35 -19.26 -2.89 -19.92
C ALA A 35 -20.09 -3.82 -20.82
N GLN A 36 -19.52 -4.23 -21.95
CA GLN A 36 -20.15 -5.15 -22.90
C GLN A 36 -19.17 -6.25 -23.30
N ASN A 37 -19.66 -7.49 -23.41
CA ASN A 37 -18.86 -8.58 -23.94
C ASN A 37 -18.93 -8.57 -25.47
N VAL A 38 -17.80 -8.27 -26.11
CA VAL A 38 -17.68 -8.16 -27.57
C VAL A 38 -17.89 -9.52 -28.25
N GLY A 39 -17.53 -10.62 -27.58
CA GLY A 39 -17.68 -11.98 -28.12
C GLY A 39 -19.10 -12.56 -28.00
N ALA A 40 -20.02 -11.88 -27.29
CA ALA A 40 -21.38 -12.32 -27.08
C ALA A 40 -22.34 -11.12 -27.21
N SER A 41 -22.71 -10.82 -28.46
CA SER A 41 -23.55 -9.69 -28.85
C SER A 41 -24.78 -9.57 -27.94
N GLY A 42 -24.91 -8.43 -27.26
CA GLY A 42 -26.05 -8.10 -26.39
C GLY A 42 -25.90 -8.46 -24.91
N SER A 43 -24.81 -9.11 -24.49
CA SER A 43 -24.59 -9.37 -23.06
C SER A 43 -23.91 -8.16 -22.37
N SER A 44 -24.72 -7.41 -21.61
CA SER A 44 -24.22 -6.33 -20.75
C SER A 44 -23.59 -6.90 -19.48
N CYS A 45 -22.53 -6.24 -19.02
CA CYS A 45 -21.83 -6.57 -17.79
C CYS A 45 -21.38 -5.28 -17.09
N LEU A 46 -20.78 -5.44 -15.92
CA LEU A 46 -20.29 -4.35 -15.10
C LEU A 46 -18.77 -4.43 -15.00
N ALA A 47 -18.12 -3.26 -15.06
CA ALA A 47 -16.71 -3.11 -14.79
C ALA A 47 -16.50 -2.34 -13.49
N LEU A 48 -15.87 -2.99 -12.53
CA LEU A 48 -15.57 -2.47 -11.20
C LEU A 48 -14.12 -2.01 -11.15
N ALA A 49 -13.92 -0.82 -10.59
CA ALA A 49 -12.65 -0.11 -10.55
C ALA A 49 -12.16 0.07 -9.09
N PRO A 50 -11.67 -0.99 -8.43
CA PRO A 50 -11.24 -0.91 -7.03
C PRO A 50 -9.99 -0.02 -6.90
N SER A 51 -9.90 0.70 -5.77
CA SER A 51 -8.76 1.58 -5.45
C SER A 51 -7.82 0.98 -4.39
N SER A 52 -8.31 0.09 -3.54
CA SER A 52 -7.50 -0.64 -2.56
C SER A 52 -8.18 -1.97 -2.27
N PRO A 53 -8.14 -2.93 -3.22
CA PRO A 53 -8.76 -4.23 -3.02
C PRO A 53 -8.08 -4.98 -1.88
N SER A 54 -8.77 -5.98 -1.33
CA SER A 54 -8.19 -6.89 -0.33
C SER A 54 -6.90 -7.54 -0.85
N PRO A 55 -5.87 -7.72 -0.01
CA PRO A 55 -4.68 -8.49 -0.38
C PRO A 55 -5.01 -9.94 -0.77
N ARG A 56 -6.18 -10.44 -0.34
CA ARG A 56 -6.71 -11.78 -0.61
C ARG A 56 -7.75 -11.80 -1.74
N LEU A 57 -7.83 -10.74 -2.55
CA LEU A 57 -8.78 -10.68 -3.65
C LEU A 57 -8.65 -11.88 -4.61
N PRO A 58 -7.46 -12.34 -5.02
CA PRO A 58 -7.35 -13.49 -5.92
C PRO A 58 -8.05 -14.74 -5.38
N GLU A 59 -7.88 -15.06 -4.10
CA GLU A 59 -8.53 -16.18 -3.43
C GLU A 59 -10.04 -15.99 -3.34
N ILE A 60 -10.51 -14.78 -2.99
CA ILE A 60 -11.94 -14.44 -2.95
C ILE A 60 -12.58 -14.61 -4.34
N LEU A 61 -11.89 -14.19 -5.40
CA LEU A 61 -12.36 -14.29 -6.78
C LEU A 61 -12.41 -15.73 -7.31
N MET A 62 -11.86 -16.72 -6.61
CA MET A 62 -11.99 -18.13 -6.95
C MET A 62 -13.28 -18.76 -6.39
N LEU A 63 -13.91 -18.14 -5.39
CA LEU A 63 -15.12 -18.67 -4.77
C LEU A 63 -16.31 -18.63 -5.74
N ARG A 64 -17.11 -19.70 -5.76
CA ARG A 64 -18.30 -19.83 -6.61
C ARG A 64 -19.46 -20.35 -5.78
N HIS A 65 -20.59 -19.67 -5.84
CA HIS A 65 -21.83 -20.08 -5.18
C HIS A 65 -23.02 -19.37 -5.84
N ASP A 66 -24.19 -20.01 -5.88
CA ASP A 66 -25.39 -19.45 -6.54
C ASP A 66 -25.87 -18.14 -5.89
N CYS A 67 -25.59 -17.96 -4.59
CA CYS A 67 -25.90 -16.75 -3.84
C CYS A 67 -24.72 -15.78 -3.71
N LEU A 68 -23.66 -15.95 -4.49
CA LEU A 68 -22.52 -15.03 -4.59
C LEU A 68 -22.39 -14.53 -6.03
N MET A 69 -22.36 -13.22 -6.21
CA MET A 69 -22.26 -12.63 -7.55
C MET A 69 -20.96 -13.04 -8.23
N SER A 70 -21.07 -13.55 -9.46
CA SER A 70 -19.94 -14.11 -10.18
C SER A 70 -19.07 -13.03 -10.82
N VAL A 71 -17.76 -13.21 -10.70
CA VAL A 71 -16.73 -12.43 -11.40
C VAL A 71 -16.29 -13.21 -12.63
N TYR A 72 -16.36 -12.55 -13.79
CA TYR A 72 -16.06 -13.12 -15.08
C TYR A 72 -14.57 -12.99 -15.44
N ALA A 73 -13.98 -11.83 -15.12
CA ALA A 73 -12.57 -11.54 -15.39
C ALA A 73 -12.01 -10.54 -14.38
N HIS A 74 -10.70 -10.55 -14.18
CA HIS A 74 -9.97 -9.52 -13.46
C HIS A 74 -8.62 -9.30 -14.13
N GLU A 75 -8.38 -8.10 -14.63
CA GLU A 75 -7.17 -7.80 -15.40
C GLU A 75 -6.70 -6.38 -15.16
N HIS A 76 -5.43 -6.13 -15.49
CA HIS A 76 -4.88 -4.80 -15.42
C HIS A 76 -4.88 -4.16 -16.79
N SER A 77 -5.30 -2.90 -16.86
CA SER A 77 -5.18 -2.08 -18.06
C SER A 77 -4.56 -0.75 -17.69
N LYS A 78 -3.51 -0.36 -18.44
CA LYS A 78 -2.60 0.76 -18.08
C LYS A 78 -2.06 0.68 -16.65
N GLY A 79 -1.94 -0.54 -16.12
CA GLY A 79 -1.47 -0.82 -14.76
C GLY A 79 -2.52 -0.66 -13.65
N ALA A 80 -3.77 -0.32 -13.98
CA ALA A 80 -4.87 -0.27 -13.03
C ALA A 80 -5.70 -1.56 -13.07
N LEU A 81 -6.08 -2.09 -11.90
CA LEU A 81 -6.94 -3.27 -11.81
C LEU A 81 -8.40 -2.95 -12.20
N TRP A 82 -8.98 -3.84 -13.02
CA TRP A 82 -10.39 -3.87 -13.39
C TRP A 82 -10.97 -5.24 -13.12
N VAL A 83 -12.18 -5.29 -12.57
CA VAL A 83 -12.90 -6.54 -12.27
C VAL A 83 -14.22 -6.53 -13.04
N ILE A 84 -14.46 -7.55 -13.86
CA ILE A 84 -15.67 -7.68 -14.68
C ILE A 84 -16.62 -8.67 -14.03
N CYS A 85 -17.89 -8.30 -13.87
CA CYS A 85 -18.91 -9.16 -13.24
C CYS A 85 -20.28 -9.01 -13.91
N GLY A 86 -21.21 -9.89 -13.52
CA GLY A 86 -22.61 -9.81 -13.94
C GLY A 86 -23.33 -8.58 -13.37
N HIS A 87 -24.56 -8.37 -13.84
CA HIS A 87 -25.48 -7.46 -13.15
C HIS A 87 -26.02 -8.12 -11.88
N PRO A 88 -26.33 -7.34 -10.82
CA PRO A 88 -27.03 -7.89 -9.68
C PRO A 88 -28.39 -8.46 -10.14
N PRO A 89 -28.86 -9.57 -9.52
CA PRO A 89 -30.08 -10.28 -9.93
C PRO A 89 -31.38 -9.52 -9.65
N GLY A 90 -31.31 -8.45 -8.86
CA GLY A 90 -32.43 -7.63 -8.42
C GLY A 90 -31.93 -6.38 -7.68
N PRO A 91 -32.84 -5.58 -7.09
CA PRO A 91 -32.46 -4.37 -6.37
C PRO A 91 -31.70 -4.70 -5.08
N PRO A 92 -30.84 -3.78 -4.59
CA PRO A 92 -30.18 -3.90 -3.30
C PRO A 92 -31.17 -3.76 -2.14
N LEU A 93 -30.82 -4.30 -0.97
CA LEU A 93 -31.65 -4.17 0.24
C LEU A 93 -31.80 -2.73 0.73
N THR A 94 -30.91 -1.82 0.34
CA THR A 94 -31.06 -0.39 0.63
C THR A 94 -32.30 0.23 0.00
N ASP A 95 -32.81 -0.33 -1.09
CA ASP A 95 -34.00 0.21 -1.78
C ASP A 95 -35.29 -0.11 -1.02
N GLY A 96 -35.27 -1.12 -0.13
CA GLY A 96 -36.37 -1.45 0.75
C GLY A 96 -36.10 -2.69 1.59
N PHE A 97 -36.42 -2.60 2.88
CA PHE A 97 -36.41 -3.74 3.80
C PHE A 97 -37.83 -4.31 3.95
N PRO A 98 -38.21 -5.35 3.21
CA PRO A 98 -39.43 -6.07 3.48
C PRO A 98 -39.32 -6.82 4.82
N SER A 99 -40.42 -6.88 5.56
CA SER A 99 -40.52 -7.78 6.71
C SER A 99 -40.67 -9.22 6.19
N TRP A 100 -39.80 -10.12 6.62
CA TRP A 100 -39.81 -11.54 6.23
C TRP A 100 -40.30 -12.43 7.37
N GLY A 101 -41.07 -13.45 7.02
CA GLY A 101 -41.46 -14.51 7.96
C GLY A 101 -40.30 -15.44 8.30
N GLU A 102 -40.42 -16.19 9.39
CA GLU A 102 -39.36 -17.07 9.91
C GLU A 102 -38.78 -18.03 8.85
N ASN A 103 -39.61 -18.82 8.18
CA ASN A 103 -39.15 -19.75 7.14
C ASN A 103 -38.46 -19.03 5.97
N GLN A 104 -38.94 -17.84 5.61
CA GLN A 104 -38.35 -17.05 4.55
C GLN A 104 -36.97 -16.53 4.95
N ILE A 105 -36.78 -16.13 6.21
CA ILE A 105 -35.48 -15.75 6.75
C ILE A 105 -34.51 -16.92 6.73
N ILE A 106 -34.95 -18.10 7.18
CA ILE A 106 -34.09 -19.29 7.25
C ILE A 106 -33.62 -19.71 5.86
N GLU A 107 -34.56 -19.91 4.92
CA GLU A 107 -34.24 -20.38 3.56
C GLU A 107 -33.66 -19.29 2.66
N GLY A 108 -34.00 -18.03 2.94
CA GLY A 108 -33.70 -16.87 2.11
C GLY A 108 -32.45 -16.10 2.50
N ALA A 109 -32.11 -16.07 3.79
CA ALA A 109 -30.98 -15.30 4.31
C ALA A 109 -30.00 -16.17 5.08
N VAL A 110 -30.46 -16.92 6.10
CA VAL A 110 -29.58 -17.68 6.99
C VAL A 110 -28.79 -18.74 6.23
N ARG A 111 -29.46 -19.68 5.55
CA ARG A 111 -28.78 -20.78 4.85
C ARG A 111 -27.91 -20.30 3.68
N PRO A 112 -28.38 -19.40 2.79
CA PRO A 112 -27.56 -18.90 1.69
C PRO A 112 -26.28 -18.20 2.16
N LEU A 113 -26.37 -17.34 3.16
CA LEU A 113 -25.21 -16.60 3.67
C LEU A 113 -24.30 -17.51 4.51
N ALA A 114 -24.85 -18.42 5.32
CA ALA A 114 -24.06 -19.41 6.04
C ALA A 114 -23.28 -20.33 5.09
N ALA A 115 -23.85 -20.72 3.95
CA ALA A 115 -23.16 -21.50 2.92
C ALA A 115 -21.96 -20.73 2.34
N ILE A 116 -22.10 -19.42 2.07
CA ILE A 116 -20.99 -18.59 1.63
C ILE A 116 -19.92 -18.46 2.72
N LEU A 117 -20.32 -18.30 3.98
CA LEU A 117 -19.37 -18.23 5.10
C LEU A 117 -18.63 -19.55 5.33
N LEU A 118 -19.24 -20.70 5.02
CA LEU A 118 -18.55 -22.00 5.00
C LEU A 118 -17.48 -22.06 3.91
N LEU A 119 -17.78 -21.61 2.69
CA LEU A 119 -16.80 -21.52 1.60
C LEU A 119 -15.64 -20.59 1.97
N MET A 120 -15.94 -19.46 2.62
CA MET A 120 -14.93 -18.53 3.12
C MET A 120 -14.08 -19.20 4.21
N GLN A 121 -14.70 -19.94 5.13
CA GLN A 121 -14.00 -20.66 6.19
C GLN A 121 -13.02 -21.71 5.64
N GLU A 122 -13.43 -22.49 4.65
CA GLU A 122 -12.56 -23.48 3.99
C GLU A 122 -11.35 -22.85 3.30
N ALA A 123 -11.50 -21.61 2.82
CA ALA A 123 -10.43 -20.84 2.19
C ALA A 123 -9.62 -19.97 3.18
N GLU A 124 -9.92 -20.04 4.48
CA GLU A 124 -9.35 -19.17 5.52
C GLU A 124 -9.53 -17.67 5.21
N LEU A 125 -10.72 -17.31 4.72
CA LEU A 125 -11.12 -15.96 4.34
C LEU A 125 -12.24 -15.45 5.25
N THR A 126 -12.42 -14.14 5.22
CA THR A 126 -13.56 -13.44 5.81
C THR A 126 -14.31 -12.67 4.73
N CYS A 127 -15.63 -12.53 4.85
CA CYS A 127 -16.42 -11.81 3.88
C CYS A 127 -16.30 -10.28 4.07
N ARG A 128 -16.59 -9.81 5.28
CA ARG A 128 -16.52 -8.40 5.75
C ARG A 128 -17.27 -7.42 4.84
N ALA A 129 -18.33 -7.92 4.19
CA ALA A 129 -19.15 -7.20 3.23
C ALA A 129 -20.64 -7.58 3.27
N ILE A 130 -21.10 -8.19 4.37
CA ILE A 130 -22.53 -8.50 4.61
C ILE A 130 -23.22 -7.23 5.08
N ARG A 131 -23.78 -6.46 4.15
CA ARG A 131 -24.43 -5.17 4.43
C ARG A 131 -25.46 -4.85 3.32
N PRO A 132 -26.41 -3.94 3.59
CA PRO A 132 -27.59 -3.78 2.74
C PRO A 132 -27.28 -3.30 1.31
N ASP A 133 -26.26 -2.48 1.13
CA ASP A 133 -25.83 -1.95 -0.19
C ASP A 133 -25.10 -3.00 -1.04
N ASN A 134 -24.71 -4.14 -0.44
CA ASN A 134 -24.00 -5.22 -1.12
C ASN A 134 -24.79 -6.55 -1.08
N LEU A 135 -26.10 -6.49 -0.80
CA LEU A 135 -26.99 -7.64 -0.79
C LEU A 135 -28.19 -7.34 -1.69
N PHE A 136 -28.49 -8.27 -2.59
CA PHE A 136 -29.49 -8.11 -3.64
C PHE A 136 -30.54 -9.21 -3.56
N PHE A 137 -31.77 -8.90 -3.94
CA PHE A 137 -32.81 -9.93 -4.09
C PHE A 137 -32.52 -10.82 -5.31
N GLY A 138 -32.51 -12.14 -5.11
CA GLY A 138 -32.34 -13.11 -6.19
C GLY A 138 -33.55 -13.17 -7.14
N SER A 139 -33.30 -13.58 -8.39
CA SER A 139 -34.36 -13.73 -9.39
C SER A 139 -35.21 -14.98 -9.08
N GLY A 140 -36.53 -14.80 -8.93
CA GLY A 140 -37.49 -15.92 -8.82
C GLY A 140 -37.54 -16.65 -7.47
N MET A 141 -36.69 -16.31 -6.50
CA MET A 141 -36.75 -16.85 -5.14
C MET A 141 -36.42 -15.77 -4.12
N ASN A 142 -37.10 -15.83 -2.96
CA ASN A 142 -36.88 -15.01 -1.76
C ASN A 142 -35.49 -15.23 -1.11
N LYS A 143 -34.41 -15.27 -1.90
CA LYS A 143 -33.04 -15.48 -1.42
C LYS A 143 -32.23 -14.22 -1.62
N LEU A 144 -31.31 -13.99 -0.69
CA LEU A 144 -30.33 -12.92 -0.80
C LEU A 144 -29.11 -13.41 -1.57
N VAL A 145 -28.62 -12.55 -2.45
CA VAL A 145 -27.39 -12.74 -3.22
C VAL A 145 -26.39 -11.69 -2.76
N LEU A 146 -25.23 -12.14 -2.31
CA LEU A 146 -24.11 -11.29 -1.92
C LEU A 146 -23.42 -10.75 -3.16
N GLY A 147 -23.18 -9.44 -3.20
CA GLY A 147 -22.39 -8.80 -4.24
C GLY A 147 -20.89 -9.18 -4.16
N PRO A 148 -20.07 -8.66 -5.07
CA PRO A 148 -18.63 -8.90 -5.08
C PRO A 148 -17.98 -8.56 -3.74
N ALA A 149 -17.19 -9.49 -3.20
CA ALA A 149 -16.38 -9.29 -2.00
C ALA A 149 -14.92 -8.96 -2.37
N GLY A 150 -14.18 -8.39 -1.43
CA GLY A 150 -12.73 -8.14 -1.59
C GLY A 150 -12.34 -6.95 -2.46
N LEU A 151 -13.29 -6.16 -2.98
CA LEU A 151 -13.00 -4.97 -3.81
C LEU A 151 -12.52 -3.74 -3.01
N ALA A 152 -12.59 -3.83 -1.69
CA ALA A 152 -12.09 -2.86 -0.74
C ALA A 152 -11.39 -3.61 0.40
N PRO A 153 -10.66 -2.92 1.28
CA PRO A 153 -10.09 -3.53 2.47
C PRO A 153 -11.21 -4.11 3.35
N PRO A 154 -10.97 -5.22 4.07
CA PRO A 154 -12.00 -5.87 4.87
C PRO A 154 -12.67 -4.90 5.86
N GLY A 155 -14.00 -4.79 5.78
CA GLY A 155 -14.79 -3.94 6.66
C GLY A 155 -14.70 -2.44 6.37
N MET A 156 -13.98 -1.99 5.33
CA MET A 156 -13.80 -0.56 5.03
C MET A 156 -15.12 0.16 4.75
N HIS A 157 -16.04 -0.50 4.05
CA HIS A 157 -17.36 0.03 3.71
C HIS A 157 -18.48 -0.52 4.60
N GLN A 158 -18.14 -1.29 5.63
CA GLN A 158 -19.13 -1.84 6.54
C GLN A 158 -19.67 -0.74 7.47
N PRO A 159 -20.98 -0.46 7.50
CA PRO A 159 -21.53 0.53 8.43
C PRO A 159 -21.34 0.09 9.88
N LEU A 160 -21.18 1.06 10.79
CA LEU A 160 -20.93 0.79 12.21
C LEU A 160 -21.98 -0.13 12.83
N VAL A 161 -23.25 0.06 12.46
CA VAL A 161 -24.38 -0.72 12.97
C VAL A 161 -24.26 -2.22 12.64
N PHE A 162 -23.55 -2.60 11.56
CA PHE A 162 -23.31 -3.98 11.16
C PHE A 162 -21.97 -4.55 11.67
N GLU A 163 -21.19 -3.79 12.45
CA GLU A 163 -19.90 -4.23 12.98
C GLU A 163 -20.02 -4.61 14.47
N PRO A 164 -19.38 -5.72 14.93
CA PRO A 164 -19.29 -6.02 16.36
C PRO A 164 -18.49 -4.92 17.09
N LEU A 165 -18.66 -4.79 18.41
CA LEU A 165 -18.06 -3.68 19.18
C LEU A 165 -16.54 -3.58 18.97
N SER A 166 -15.85 -4.73 18.94
CA SER A 166 -14.40 -4.82 18.72
C SER A 166 -13.90 -4.33 17.36
N SER A 167 -14.81 -4.05 16.43
CA SER A 167 -14.52 -3.49 15.10
C SER A 167 -15.21 -2.13 14.92
N ALA A 168 -16.39 -1.94 15.50
CA ALA A 168 -17.18 -0.71 15.44
C ALA A 168 -16.48 0.50 16.08
N VAL A 169 -15.71 0.28 17.16
CA VAL A 169 -14.93 1.34 17.83
C VAL A 169 -13.70 1.80 17.02
N CYS A 170 -13.26 0.99 16.06
CA CYS A 170 -12.15 1.31 15.19
C CYS A 170 -12.63 2.19 14.03
N HIS A 171 -11.78 3.13 13.63
CA HIS A 171 -11.91 3.74 12.32
C HIS A 171 -11.97 2.64 11.23
N PRO A 172 -12.74 2.77 10.13
CA PRO A 172 -12.87 1.70 9.14
C PRO A 172 -11.54 1.13 8.63
N ALA A 173 -10.54 1.99 8.37
CA ALA A 173 -9.20 1.56 7.95
C ALA A 173 -8.37 0.83 9.03
N ALA A 174 -8.83 0.85 10.29
CA ALA A 174 -8.16 0.28 11.46
C ALA A 174 -8.78 -1.04 11.95
N ARG A 175 -9.80 -1.56 11.24
CA ARG A 175 -10.55 -2.78 11.61
C ARG A 175 -9.78 -4.08 11.36
N GLY A 176 -8.77 -4.04 10.50
CA GLY A 176 -8.00 -5.23 10.09
C GLY A 176 -8.85 -6.23 9.33
N ASP A 177 -8.33 -7.45 9.18
CA ASP A 177 -9.00 -8.51 8.42
C ASP A 177 -10.32 -8.97 9.07
N GLY A 178 -10.42 -8.84 10.40
CA GLY A 178 -11.56 -9.36 11.16
C GLY A 178 -11.59 -10.88 11.22
N THR A 179 -12.75 -11.44 11.57
CA THR A 179 -12.96 -12.89 11.67
C THR A 179 -14.34 -13.26 11.13
N LEU A 180 -14.59 -14.55 10.88
CA LEU A 180 -15.93 -15.04 10.52
C LEU A 180 -16.98 -14.72 11.58
N ALA A 181 -16.58 -14.61 12.86
CA ALA A 181 -17.49 -14.18 13.92
C ALA A 181 -17.98 -12.73 13.70
N CYS A 182 -17.19 -11.87 13.04
CA CYS A 182 -17.65 -10.54 12.62
C CYS A 182 -18.72 -10.64 11.53
N ASP A 183 -18.56 -11.55 10.56
CA ASP A 183 -19.54 -11.77 9.50
C ASP A 183 -20.85 -12.36 10.03
N VAL A 184 -20.77 -13.29 10.98
CA VAL A 184 -21.93 -13.82 11.71
C VAL A 184 -22.67 -12.70 12.45
N PHE A 185 -21.95 -11.77 13.07
CA PHE A 185 -22.56 -10.60 13.70
C PHE A 185 -23.28 -9.72 12.69
N SER A 186 -22.63 -9.37 11.57
CA SER A 186 -23.23 -8.59 10.49
C SER A 186 -24.49 -9.26 9.93
N MET A 187 -24.47 -10.58 9.77
CA MET A 187 -25.62 -11.38 9.37
C MET A 187 -26.74 -11.34 10.43
N GLY A 188 -26.41 -11.29 11.71
CA GLY A 188 -27.39 -11.17 12.80
C GLY A 188 -28.15 -9.84 12.73
N VAL A 189 -27.43 -8.73 12.52
CA VAL A 189 -28.03 -7.40 12.33
C VAL A 189 -28.90 -7.35 11.08
N LEU A 190 -28.45 -7.99 9.99
CA LEU A 190 -29.23 -8.12 8.76
C LEU A 190 -30.54 -8.87 9.00
N ILE A 191 -30.51 -10.00 9.70
CA ILE A 191 -31.71 -10.80 9.97
C ILE A 191 -32.67 -10.03 10.88
N VAL A 192 -32.18 -9.35 11.93
CA VAL A 192 -33.00 -8.45 12.74
C VAL A 192 -33.67 -7.39 11.86
N SER A 193 -32.93 -6.84 10.89
CA SER A 193 -33.48 -5.84 9.97
C SER A 193 -34.61 -6.40 9.10
N LEU A 194 -34.48 -7.66 8.66
CA LEU A 194 -35.51 -8.37 7.89
C LEU A 194 -36.71 -8.79 8.76
N CYS A 195 -36.52 -9.13 10.03
CA CYS A 195 -37.65 -9.36 10.95
C CYS A 195 -38.47 -8.07 11.09
N PHE A 196 -37.79 -6.94 11.23
CA PHE A 196 -38.38 -5.66 11.57
C PHE A 196 -38.82 -4.80 10.38
N GLY A 197 -38.37 -5.13 9.17
CA GLY A 197 -38.61 -4.32 7.97
C GLY A 197 -37.84 -2.99 7.98
N GLU A 198 -36.81 -2.85 8.81
CA GLU A 198 -35.97 -1.66 8.91
C GLU A 198 -34.63 -1.98 9.58
N VAL A 199 -33.60 -1.20 9.29
CA VAL A 199 -32.32 -1.30 10.01
C VAL A 199 -32.51 -0.89 11.48
N PRO A 200 -32.05 -1.67 12.46
CA PRO A 200 -32.20 -1.32 13.87
C PRO A 200 -31.43 -0.04 14.20
N LEU A 201 -31.88 0.70 15.22
CA LEU A 201 -31.29 1.97 15.67
C LEU A 201 -31.25 3.08 14.61
N LYS A 202 -32.08 2.98 13.56
CA LYS A 202 -32.22 4.01 12.54
C LYS A 202 -32.50 5.39 13.15
N GLY A 203 -31.78 6.40 12.67
CA GLY A 203 -31.91 7.78 13.12
C GLY A 203 -30.96 8.18 14.26
N LEU A 204 -30.25 7.22 14.87
CA LEU A 204 -29.16 7.51 15.80
C LEU A 204 -27.85 7.74 15.04
N THR A 205 -26.96 8.57 15.62
CA THR A 205 -25.59 8.70 15.11
C THR A 205 -24.73 7.51 15.52
N ASP A 206 -23.60 7.33 14.85
CA ASP A 206 -22.63 6.28 15.15
C ASP A 206 -22.17 6.31 16.62
N GLU A 207 -21.95 7.50 17.19
CA GLU A 207 -21.60 7.67 18.60
C GLU A 207 -22.73 7.27 19.56
N GLN A 208 -23.97 7.61 19.21
CA GLN A 208 -25.15 7.24 20.00
C GLN A 208 -25.38 5.72 19.96
N ILE A 209 -25.18 5.10 18.79
CA ILE A 209 -25.24 3.64 18.63
C ILE A 209 -24.17 2.97 19.49
N LEU A 210 -22.92 3.43 19.42
CA LEU A 210 -21.84 2.92 20.25
C LEU A 210 -22.16 3.07 21.75
N GLU A 211 -22.58 4.27 22.18
CA GLU A 211 -22.92 4.52 23.58
C GLU A 211 -24.02 3.57 24.08
N ARG A 212 -25.10 3.41 23.31
CA ARG A 212 -26.19 2.51 23.66
C ARG A 212 -25.69 1.06 23.79
N ARG A 213 -24.91 0.58 22.82
CA ARG A 213 -24.35 -0.79 22.84
C ARG A 213 -23.39 -1.01 24.01
N LEU A 214 -22.61 0.00 24.39
CA LEU A 214 -21.71 -0.08 25.55
C LEU A 214 -22.48 -0.15 26.88
N GLN A 215 -23.64 0.50 26.96
CA GLN A 215 -24.46 0.53 28.19
C GLN A 215 -25.25 -0.75 28.43
N MET A 216 -25.88 -1.33 27.39
CA MET A 216 -26.80 -2.48 27.54
C MET A 216 -26.37 -3.75 26.80
N GLY A 217 -25.28 -3.70 26.02
CA GLY A 217 -24.84 -4.80 25.14
C GLY A 217 -25.47 -4.74 23.75
N SER A 218 -24.81 -5.32 22.75
CA SER A 218 -25.25 -5.24 21.35
C SER A 218 -26.61 -5.93 21.11
N ALA A 219 -26.80 -7.15 21.61
CA ALA A 219 -28.06 -7.89 21.41
C ALA A 219 -29.28 -7.15 21.96
N GLU A 220 -29.20 -6.66 23.21
CA GLU A 220 -30.26 -5.86 23.84
C GLU A 220 -30.46 -4.53 23.11
N ALA A 221 -29.38 -3.86 22.68
CA ALA A 221 -29.49 -2.60 21.95
C ALA A 221 -30.26 -2.73 20.63
N TYR A 222 -30.07 -3.84 19.89
CA TYR A 222 -30.74 -4.04 18.61
C TYR A 222 -32.14 -4.64 18.71
N ILE A 223 -32.38 -5.55 19.66
CA ILE A 223 -33.65 -6.28 19.79
C ILE A 223 -34.62 -5.58 20.75
N GLY A 224 -34.09 -4.87 21.76
CA GLY A 224 -34.77 -4.46 22.99
C GLY A 224 -36.24 -4.04 22.84
N GLY A 225 -37.12 -4.80 23.52
CA GLY A 225 -38.56 -4.54 23.61
C GLY A 225 -39.40 -4.94 22.39
N ARG A 226 -38.78 -5.47 21.32
CA ARG A 226 -39.49 -5.94 20.12
C ARG A 226 -39.59 -7.46 20.10
N SER A 227 -40.73 -7.99 19.65
CA SER A 227 -40.93 -9.43 19.52
C SER A 227 -40.16 -9.98 18.31
N LEU A 228 -39.43 -11.07 18.52
CA LEU A 228 -38.79 -11.86 17.47
C LEU A 228 -39.60 -13.15 17.24
N PRO A 229 -39.56 -13.74 16.04
CA PRO A 229 -40.05 -15.11 15.85
C PRO A 229 -39.34 -16.08 16.80
N ASP A 230 -40.09 -16.92 17.50
CA ASP A 230 -39.59 -17.78 18.59
C ASP A 230 -38.42 -18.67 18.14
N GLY A 231 -38.51 -19.23 16.92
CA GLY A 231 -37.46 -20.08 16.37
C GLY A 231 -36.15 -19.36 16.06
N LEU A 232 -36.18 -18.03 15.89
CA LEU A 232 -35.01 -17.21 15.59
C LEU A 232 -34.41 -16.54 16.82
N ALA A 233 -35.17 -16.40 17.91
CA ALA A 233 -34.77 -15.61 19.06
C ALA A 233 -33.41 -16.06 19.62
N SER A 234 -33.27 -17.33 20.03
CA SER A 234 -32.01 -17.80 20.62
C SER A 234 -30.81 -17.66 19.68
N MET A 235 -31.00 -17.87 18.38
CA MET A 235 -29.97 -17.70 17.35
C MET A 235 -29.54 -16.23 17.26
N LEU A 236 -30.48 -15.28 17.14
CA LEU A 236 -30.18 -13.87 16.98
C LEU A 236 -29.47 -13.29 18.21
N TRP A 237 -29.89 -13.70 19.40
CA TRP A 237 -29.18 -13.36 20.63
C TRP A 237 -27.74 -13.86 20.64
N ALA A 238 -27.48 -15.08 20.14
CA ALA A 238 -26.14 -15.64 20.05
C ALA A 238 -25.29 -14.94 18.97
N MET A 239 -25.85 -14.68 17.79
CA MET A 239 -25.17 -14.00 16.68
C MET A 239 -24.77 -12.56 17.04
N LEU A 240 -25.60 -11.87 17.83
CA LEU A 240 -25.39 -10.49 18.26
C LEU A 240 -24.60 -10.37 19.58
N SER A 241 -24.04 -11.47 20.10
CA SER A 241 -23.20 -11.44 21.29
C SER A 241 -21.95 -10.58 21.06
N ASP A 242 -21.59 -9.75 22.05
CA ASP A 242 -20.35 -8.97 22.01
C ASP A 242 -19.09 -9.84 22.15
N ASP A 243 -19.21 -11.00 22.81
CA ASP A 243 -18.15 -12.01 22.82
C ASP A 243 -18.17 -12.82 21.50
N PRO A 244 -17.12 -12.74 20.67
CA PRO A 244 -17.05 -13.48 19.41
C PRO A 244 -17.09 -15.01 19.62
N ALA A 245 -16.56 -15.53 20.73
CA ALA A 245 -16.55 -16.98 20.99
C ALA A 245 -17.93 -17.54 21.34
N SER A 246 -18.88 -16.68 21.70
CA SER A 246 -20.26 -17.04 21.98
C SER A 246 -21.14 -17.05 20.72
N ARG A 247 -20.62 -16.61 19.57
CA ARG A 247 -21.36 -16.60 18.30
C ARG A 247 -21.34 -17.99 17.65
N PRO A 248 -22.44 -18.41 17.00
CA PRO A 248 -22.51 -19.70 16.33
C PRO A 248 -21.54 -19.77 15.14
N SER A 249 -21.05 -20.98 14.86
CA SER A 249 -20.26 -21.23 13.66
C SER A 249 -21.12 -21.15 12.39
N PRO A 250 -20.55 -20.85 11.22
CA PRO A 250 -21.28 -20.94 9.94
C PRO A 250 -21.94 -22.30 9.72
N SER A 251 -21.29 -23.39 10.13
CA SER A 251 -21.84 -24.76 10.03
C SER A 251 -23.10 -24.93 10.88
N ASP A 252 -23.12 -24.36 12.08
CA ASP A 252 -24.27 -24.45 12.97
C ASP A 252 -25.50 -23.72 12.43
N LEU A 253 -25.27 -22.62 11.70
CA LEU A 253 -26.29 -21.79 11.07
C LEU A 253 -26.82 -22.45 9.79
N PHE A 254 -25.94 -23.06 8.99
CA PHE A 254 -26.32 -23.77 7.78
C PHE A 254 -27.20 -24.99 8.07
N THR A 255 -26.85 -25.76 9.11
CA THR A 255 -27.55 -26.99 9.52
C THR A 255 -28.71 -26.75 10.50
N MET A 256 -29.05 -25.49 10.76
CA MET A 256 -30.05 -25.13 11.76
C MET A 256 -31.44 -25.71 11.40
N ALA A 257 -32.06 -26.35 12.40
CA ALA A 257 -33.49 -26.63 12.42
C ALA A 257 -34.25 -25.46 13.08
N PRO A 258 -35.51 -25.19 12.71
CA PRO A 258 -36.30 -24.07 13.25
C PRO A 258 -36.38 -23.99 14.79
N SER A 259 -36.15 -25.08 15.51
CA SER A 259 -36.19 -25.15 16.98
C SER A 259 -34.82 -25.31 17.66
N LYS A 260 -33.71 -25.18 16.94
CA LYS A 260 -32.36 -25.31 17.54
C LYS A 260 -32.12 -24.16 18.50
N LEU A 261 -31.89 -24.49 19.77
CA LEU A 261 -31.48 -23.52 20.77
C LEU A 261 -29.97 -23.30 20.73
N PHE A 262 -29.56 -22.04 20.75
CA PHE A 262 -28.16 -21.64 20.85
C PHE A 262 -27.82 -21.26 22.29
N SER A 263 -26.61 -21.63 22.72
CA SER A 263 -26.14 -21.33 24.08
C SER A 263 -25.80 -19.85 24.21
N LEU A 264 -26.48 -19.16 25.12
CA LEU A 264 -26.19 -17.78 25.48
C LEU A 264 -25.29 -17.75 26.72
N ARG A 265 -24.25 -16.90 26.69
CA ARG A 265 -23.36 -16.65 27.83
C ARG A 265 -23.41 -15.17 28.20
N PRO A 266 -24.46 -14.72 28.90
CA PRO A 266 -24.56 -13.32 29.31
C PRO A 266 -23.44 -12.99 30.31
N GLU A 267 -22.88 -11.80 30.17
CA GLU A 267 -21.94 -11.26 31.14
C GLU A 267 -22.71 -10.90 32.42
N SER A 268 -22.23 -11.36 33.58
CA SER A 268 -22.87 -11.03 34.86
C SER A 268 -22.51 -9.61 35.29
N PRO A 269 -23.48 -8.70 35.47
CA PRO A 269 -23.19 -7.34 35.93
C PRO A 269 -22.81 -7.33 37.41
N ALA A 270 -22.06 -6.30 37.81
CA ALA A 270 -21.75 -6.00 39.19
C ALA A 270 -23.01 -5.64 39.99
N ARG A 271 -22.98 -5.79 41.31
CA ARG A 271 -24.08 -5.34 42.18
C ARG A 271 -24.01 -3.85 42.45
N VAL A 272 -22.80 -3.35 42.68
CA VAL A 272 -22.49 -1.92 42.80
C VAL A 272 -21.69 -1.48 41.58
N PRO A 273 -22.10 -0.41 40.87
CA PRO A 273 -21.35 0.06 39.73
C PRO A 273 -20.04 0.72 40.16
N LEU A 274 -19.03 0.63 39.30
CA LEU A 274 -17.85 1.46 39.41
C LEU A 274 -18.10 2.77 38.66
N ARG A 275 -17.81 3.91 39.29
CA ARG A 275 -17.99 5.22 38.64
C ARG A 275 -16.69 5.72 38.02
N ILE A 276 -16.72 6.04 36.74
CA ILE A 276 -15.62 6.67 35.99
C ILE A 276 -16.11 7.98 35.38
N GLY A 277 -15.60 9.10 35.90
CA GLY A 277 -16.14 10.43 35.59
C GLY A 277 -17.61 10.53 35.98
N THR A 278 -18.50 10.68 35.00
CA THR A 278 -19.95 10.76 35.18
C THR A 278 -20.70 9.47 34.86
N VAL A 279 -19.98 8.43 34.41
CA VAL A 279 -20.59 7.17 33.93
C VAL A 279 -20.44 6.08 34.99
N ASP A 280 -21.53 5.35 35.21
CA ASP A 280 -21.57 4.16 36.07
C ASP A 280 -21.41 2.90 35.21
N VAL A 281 -20.33 2.15 35.42
CA VAL A 281 -20.02 0.92 34.67
C VAL A 281 -20.27 -0.32 35.52
N TRP A 282 -20.88 -1.32 34.88
CA TRP A 282 -21.38 -2.53 35.55
C TRP A 282 -20.60 -3.79 35.18
N THR A 283 -19.88 -3.79 34.06
CA THR A 283 -19.12 -4.96 33.59
C THR A 283 -17.66 -4.60 33.31
N PRO A 284 -16.73 -5.57 33.40
CA PRO A 284 -15.34 -5.38 33.01
C PRO A 284 -15.19 -4.86 31.58
N ARG A 285 -16.00 -5.41 30.66
CA ARG A 285 -16.05 -4.95 29.27
C ARG A 285 -16.41 -3.47 29.17
N ALA A 286 -17.50 -3.04 29.80
CA ALA A 286 -17.90 -1.63 29.78
C ALA A 286 -16.78 -0.73 30.33
N LEU A 287 -16.13 -1.15 31.42
CA LEU A 287 -14.99 -0.43 31.98
C LEU A 287 -13.82 -0.30 30.98
N ALA A 288 -13.50 -1.35 30.22
CA ALA A 288 -12.44 -1.32 29.19
C ALA A 288 -12.70 -0.26 28.12
N TRP A 289 -13.94 -0.18 27.64
CA TRP A 289 -14.33 0.79 26.60
C TRP A 289 -14.35 2.23 27.12
N HIS A 290 -14.79 2.44 28.36
CA HIS A 290 -14.76 3.76 28.99
C HIS A 290 -13.34 4.20 29.38
N ALA A 291 -12.41 3.26 29.63
CA ALA A 291 -11.00 3.56 29.89
C ALA A 291 -10.35 4.37 28.75
N ALA A 292 -10.69 4.04 27.50
CA ALA A 292 -10.19 4.76 26.33
C ALA A 292 -10.75 6.18 26.19
N ARG A 293 -11.96 6.43 26.71
CA ARG A 293 -12.64 7.73 26.65
C ARG A 293 -12.24 8.67 27.77
N ALA A 294 -11.92 8.11 28.94
CA ALA A 294 -11.53 8.83 30.15
C ALA A 294 -10.18 8.30 30.69
N PRO A 295 -9.07 8.41 29.92
CA PRO A 295 -7.80 7.77 30.26
C PRO A 295 -7.17 8.33 31.54
N VAL A 296 -7.42 9.60 31.85
CA VAL A 296 -6.89 10.27 33.05
C VAL A 296 -7.59 9.75 34.31
N GLU A 297 -8.92 9.73 34.30
CA GLU A 297 -9.74 9.21 35.38
C GLU A 297 -9.48 7.71 35.59
N PHE A 298 -9.40 6.95 34.50
CA PHE A 298 -9.07 5.53 34.54
C PHE A 298 -7.71 5.27 35.19
N SER A 299 -6.68 6.03 34.81
CA SER A 299 -5.33 5.93 35.38
C SER A 299 -5.33 6.22 36.89
N SER A 300 -6.10 7.22 37.33
CA SER A 300 -6.25 7.55 38.75
C SER A 300 -6.90 6.40 39.54
N LEU A 301 -7.97 5.80 38.99
CA LEU A 301 -8.64 4.64 39.61
C LEU A 301 -7.72 3.42 39.70
N LEU A 302 -6.89 3.22 38.67
CA LEU A 302 -5.92 2.14 38.59
C LEU A 302 -4.79 2.31 39.62
N GLN A 303 -4.22 3.52 39.73
CA GLN A 303 -3.19 3.84 40.73
C GLN A 303 -3.69 3.64 42.17
N ARG A 304 -4.95 3.97 42.43
CA ARG A 304 -5.61 3.81 43.74
C ARG A 304 -6.11 2.38 44.01
N GLN A 305 -5.89 1.43 43.09
CA GLN A 305 -6.34 0.05 43.17
C GLN A 305 -7.87 -0.13 43.33
N VAL A 306 -8.65 0.89 42.92
CA VAL A 306 -10.12 0.86 43.02
C VAL A 306 -10.69 -0.18 42.06
N ILE A 307 -10.12 -0.27 40.84
CA ILE A 307 -10.54 -1.23 39.82
C ILE A 307 -10.35 -2.66 40.31
N ALA A 308 -9.18 -2.98 40.87
CA ALA A 308 -8.87 -4.32 41.35
C ALA A 308 -9.76 -4.71 42.55
N SER A 309 -10.00 -3.78 43.47
CA SER A 309 -10.94 -3.97 44.59
C SER A 309 -12.37 -4.25 44.10
N TRP A 310 -12.86 -3.46 43.14
CA TRP A 310 -14.19 -3.62 42.55
C TRP A 310 -14.35 -5.00 41.89
N LEU A 311 -13.37 -5.44 41.08
CA LEU A 311 -13.40 -6.76 40.44
C LEU A 311 -13.45 -7.91 41.44
N ARG A 312 -12.73 -7.81 42.58
CA ARG A 312 -12.75 -8.84 43.64
C ARG A 312 -14.08 -8.89 44.37
N ASN A 313 -14.58 -7.72 44.78
CA ASN A 313 -15.70 -7.62 45.69
C ASN A 313 -17.05 -7.79 44.98
N GLU A 314 -17.22 -7.13 43.83
CA GLU A 314 -18.50 -7.09 43.12
C GLU A 314 -18.67 -8.23 42.12
N LEU A 315 -17.59 -8.62 41.44
CA LEU A 315 -17.63 -9.57 40.32
C LEU A 315 -16.93 -10.90 40.62
N LYS A 316 -16.30 -11.05 41.79
CA LYS A 316 -15.53 -12.23 42.21
C LYS A 316 -14.42 -12.63 41.23
N GLN A 317 -13.89 -11.67 40.46
CA GLN A 317 -12.84 -11.90 39.47
C GLN A 317 -11.44 -11.67 40.06
N GLY A 318 -11.09 -12.47 41.07
CA GLY A 318 -9.82 -12.33 41.80
C GLY A 318 -8.58 -12.45 40.91
N ARG A 319 -8.61 -13.37 39.94
CA ARG A 319 -7.51 -13.53 38.97
C ARG A 319 -7.31 -12.26 38.13
N MET A 320 -8.39 -11.68 37.60
CA MET A 320 -8.32 -10.45 36.80
C MET A 320 -7.76 -9.29 37.63
N ALA A 321 -8.25 -9.12 38.86
CA ALA A 321 -7.76 -8.10 39.78
C ALA A 321 -6.25 -8.22 40.06
N SER A 322 -5.75 -9.44 40.30
CA SER A 322 -4.32 -9.67 40.52
C SER A 322 -3.46 -9.33 39.29
N LEU A 323 -3.93 -9.61 38.07
CA LEU A 323 -3.22 -9.27 36.84
C LEU A 323 -3.15 -7.74 36.62
N ILE A 324 -4.23 -7.03 36.96
CA ILE A 324 -4.29 -5.56 36.89
C ILE A 324 -3.33 -4.93 37.90
N GLU A 325 -3.28 -5.43 39.14
CA GLU A 325 -2.33 -4.98 40.17
C GLU A 325 -0.87 -5.15 39.73
N GLN A 326 -0.53 -6.30 39.16
CA GLN A 326 0.81 -6.57 38.63
C GLN A 326 1.18 -5.61 37.49
N THR A 327 0.23 -5.31 36.62
CA THR A 327 0.41 -4.36 35.52
C THR A 327 0.61 -2.94 36.05
N GLY A 328 -0.13 -2.56 37.10
CA GLY A 328 0.02 -1.27 37.77
C GLY A 328 1.35 -1.10 38.52
N GLY A 329 2.00 -2.17 38.97
CA GLY A 329 3.34 -2.08 39.55
C GLY A 329 4.41 -1.56 38.58
N SER A 330 4.18 -1.65 37.25
CA SER A 330 5.12 -1.23 36.20
C SER A 330 5.01 0.26 35.80
N PHE A 331 4.25 1.09 36.53
CA PHE A 331 4.15 2.54 36.29
C PHE A 331 5.45 3.32 36.58
N LEU A 332 6.47 2.68 37.16
CA LEU A 332 7.73 3.35 37.47
C LEU A 332 8.56 3.57 36.19
N PRO A 333 9.03 4.79 35.92
CA PRO A 333 9.78 5.09 34.72
C PRO A 333 11.12 4.35 34.75
N SER A 334 11.29 3.34 33.90
CA SER A 334 12.61 2.87 33.51
C SER A 334 13.30 4.00 32.75
N SER A 335 14.37 4.54 33.32
CA SER A 335 14.93 5.87 33.06
C SER A 335 15.54 6.14 31.67
N ASP A 336 15.37 5.27 30.66
CA ASP A 336 16.16 5.36 29.42
C ASP A 336 15.40 5.30 28.08
N ARG A 337 14.06 5.30 28.05
CA ARG A 337 13.31 5.31 26.76
C ARG A 337 12.37 6.52 26.67
N LYS A 338 12.91 7.68 26.27
CA LYS A 338 12.24 8.99 26.11
C LYS A 338 11.09 9.08 25.05
N ALA A 339 10.39 8.00 24.72
CA ALA A 339 9.42 8.02 23.62
C ALA A 339 7.94 7.91 24.03
N ILE A 340 7.60 7.38 25.21
CA ILE A 340 6.19 7.06 25.54
C ILE A 340 5.85 7.43 26.97
N ASP A 341 4.62 7.91 27.14
CA ASP A 341 3.91 8.00 28.42
C ASP A 341 3.62 6.58 28.97
N PRO A 342 4.27 6.16 30.07
CA PRO A 342 4.05 4.85 30.69
C PRO A 342 2.56 4.56 31.00
N ALA A 343 1.75 5.61 31.19
CA ALA A 343 0.32 5.45 31.41
C ALA A 343 -0.41 4.86 30.20
N THR A 344 -0.03 5.24 28.97
CA THR A 344 -0.64 4.71 27.74
C THR A 344 -0.46 3.20 27.64
N LEU A 345 0.76 2.69 27.83
CA LEU A 345 1.05 1.25 27.77
C LEU A 345 0.29 0.46 28.85
N ALA A 346 0.18 1.02 30.05
CA ALA A 346 -0.56 0.39 31.13
C ALA A 346 -2.07 0.34 30.83
N ILE A 347 -2.64 1.42 30.31
CA ILE A 347 -4.05 1.45 29.87
C ILE A 347 -4.27 0.37 28.81
N THR A 348 -3.43 0.28 27.78
CA THR A 348 -3.52 -0.74 26.72
C THR A 348 -3.54 -2.16 27.32
N ARG A 349 -2.65 -2.45 28.27
CA ARG A 349 -2.55 -3.78 28.91
C ARG A 349 -3.76 -4.09 29.78
N VAL A 350 -4.22 -3.11 30.57
CA VAL A 350 -5.40 -3.32 31.44
C VAL A 350 -6.67 -3.48 30.61
N ILE A 351 -6.83 -2.74 29.51
CA ILE A 351 -7.92 -2.96 28.55
C ILE A 351 -7.91 -4.41 28.05
N ALA A 352 -6.75 -4.92 27.64
CA ALA A 352 -6.61 -6.29 27.14
C ALA A 352 -6.92 -7.36 28.20
N ILE A 353 -6.74 -7.05 29.49
CA ILE A 353 -7.14 -7.93 30.60
C ILE A 353 -8.66 -7.88 30.81
N LEU A 354 -9.26 -6.69 30.77
CA LEU A 354 -10.68 -6.46 31.01
C LEU A 354 -11.55 -7.01 29.87
N ASP A 355 -11.13 -6.83 28.62
CA ASP A 355 -11.75 -7.39 27.42
C ASP A 355 -10.68 -7.93 26.46
N PRO A 356 -10.39 -9.25 26.50
CA PRO A 356 -9.43 -9.88 25.61
C PRO A 356 -9.80 -9.82 24.13
N SER A 357 -11.08 -9.54 23.81
CA SER A 357 -11.57 -9.41 22.44
C SER A 357 -11.48 -7.99 21.90
N ALA A 358 -11.07 -7.02 22.73
CA ALA A 358 -10.90 -5.63 22.32
C ALA A 358 -9.69 -5.45 21.39
N PRO A 359 -9.74 -4.50 20.44
CA PRO A 359 -8.57 -4.10 19.65
C PRO A 359 -7.52 -3.42 20.53
N LEU A 360 -6.33 -3.17 19.99
CA LEU A 360 -5.33 -2.37 20.69
C LEU A 360 -5.81 -0.91 20.81
N PHE A 361 -5.67 -0.35 22.00
CA PHE A 361 -5.84 1.08 22.22
C PHE A 361 -4.48 1.75 22.40
N TRP A 362 -4.14 2.70 21.54
CA TRP A 362 -2.88 3.44 21.63
C TRP A 362 -3.01 4.85 21.05
N GLY A 363 -2.47 5.84 21.75
CA GLY A 363 -2.47 7.23 21.28
C GLY A 363 -3.88 7.77 20.98
N GLY A 364 -4.88 7.39 21.79
CA GLY A 364 -6.27 7.81 21.59
C GLY A 364 -7.02 7.05 20.49
N ARG A 365 -6.44 5.98 19.93
CA ARG A 365 -7.00 5.26 18.78
C ARG A 365 -7.17 3.78 19.06
N TRP A 366 -8.26 3.22 18.57
CA TRP A 366 -8.49 1.78 18.53
C TRP A 366 -8.11 1.20 17.17
N PHE A 367 -7.29 0.15 17.14
CA PHE A 367 -6.93 -0.56 15.91
C PHE A 367 -6.52 -2.01 16.16
N TRP A 368 -6.68 -2.84 15.14
CA TRP A 368 -6.06 -4.17 15.10
C TRP A 368 -4.63 -4.07 14.54
N PRO A 369 -3.63 -4.76 15.14
CA PRO A 369 -2.25 -4.66 14.66
C PRO A 369 -2.04 -4.99 13.18
N ASN A 370 -2.77 -5.97 12.64
CA ASN A 370 -2.73 -6.29 11.20
C ASN A 370 -3.36 -5.20 10.31
N ALA A 371 -4.09 -4.24 10.88
CA ALA A 371 -4.64 -3.11 10.15
C ALA A 371 -3.61 -2.01 9.85
N LEU A 372 -2.44 -2.00 10.51
CA LEU A 372 -1.46 -0.91 10.39
C LEU A 372 -1.02 -0.62 8.93
N PRO A 373 -0.73 -1.63 8.08
CA PRO A 373 -0.47 -1.37 6.65
C PRO A 373 -1.65 -0.70 5.94
N GLN A 374 -2.88 -1.09 6.26
CA GLN A 374 -4.09 -0.48 5.69
C GLN A 374 -4.33 0.93 6.21
N MET A 375 -4.04 1.19 7.48
CA MET A 375 -4.11 2.54 8.07
C MET A 375 -3.13 3.48 7.38
N LEU A 376 -1.91 3.01 7.09
CA LEU A 376 -0.92 3.76 6.31
C LEU A 376 -1.40 3.99 4.87
N ALA A 377 -1.95 2.97 4.20
CA ALA A 377 -2.51 3.10 2.86
C ALA A 377 -3.64 4.14 2.80
N TYR A 378 -4.55 4.08 3.77
CA TYR A 378 -5.64 5.03 3.90
C TYR A 378 -5.12 6.45 4.16
N ALA A 379 -4.19 6.61 5.12
CA ALA A 379 -3.62 7.92 5.43
C ALA A 379 -2.92 8.56 4.21
N GLY A 380 -2.11 7.78 3.49
CA GLY A 380 -1.45 8.24 2.26
C GLY A 380 -2.45 8.62 1.15
N SER A 381 -3.60 7.93 1.08
CA SER A 381 -4.64 8.24 0.09
C SER A 381 -5.36 9.58 0.31
N LEU A 382 -5.27 10.16 1.52
CA LEU A 382 -5.88 11.45 1.83
C LEU A 382 -5.07 12.64 1.30
N GLY A 383 -3.81 12.42 0.91
CA GLY A 383 -2.88 13.46 0.46
C GLY A 383 -2.69 14.57 1.51
N ASP A 384 -2.51 15.81 1.04
CA ASP A 384 -2.22 16.97 1.90
C ASP A 384 -3.32 17.32 2.92
N LYS A 385 -4.53 16.77 2.77
CA LYS A 385 -5.68 17.13 3.60
C LYS A 385 -5.53 16.67 5.06
N ARG A 386 -4.64 15.71 5.37
CA ARG A 386 -4.39 15.23 6.75
C ARG A 386 -2.97 14.69 6.98
N GLN A 387 -1.92 15.47 6.72
CA GLN A 387 -0.51 15.07 6.98
C GLN A 387 -0.25 14.58 8.43
N ASN A 388 -1.03 15.05 9.42
CA ASN A 388 -0.93 14.58 10.80
C ASN A 388 -1.33 13.10 10.96
N GLU A 389 -2.31 12.63 10.18
CA GLU A 389 -2.80 11.24 10.25
C GLU A 389 -1.70 10.25 9.86
N GLU A 390 -1.04 10.50 8.72
CA GLU A 390 0.05 9.66 8.23
C GLU A 390 1.23 9.65 9.21
N ARG A 391 1.56 10.81 9.78
CA ARG A 391 2.62 10.94 10.79
C ARG A 391 2.29 10.12 12.04
N ASP A 392 1.08 10.25 12.58
CA ASP A 392 0.65 9.54 13.80
C ASP A 392 0.68 8.02 13.59
N VAL A 393 0.08 7.53 12.51
CA VAL A 393 0.07 6.10 12.17
C VAL A 393 1.49 5.59 11.93
N SER A 394 2.35 6.37 11.27
CA SER A 394 3.76 6.01 11.06
C SER A 394 4.55 5.92 12.38
N MET A 395 4.29 6.81 13.34
CA MET A 395 4.91 6.78 14.67
C MET A 395 4.47 5.54 15.46
N ILE A 396 3.17 5.24 15.47
CA ILE A 396 2.61 4.03 16.11
C ILE A 396 3.23 2.77 15.48
N THR A 397 3.22 2.68 14.15
CA THR A 397 3.76 1.52 13.42
C THR A 397 5.25 1.33 13.67
N SER A 398 6.03 2.43 13.61
CA SER A 398 7.47 2.41 13.90
C SER A 398 7.76 1.92 15.31
N PHE A 399 6.96 2.33 16.29
CA PHE A 399 7.12 1.93 17.67
C PHE A 399 6.85 0.44 17.86
N ILE A 400 5.69 -0.05 17.41
CA ILE A 400 5.29 -1.46 17.56
C ILE A 400 6.34 -2.38 16.92
N MET A 401 6.76 -2.06 15.70
CA MET A 401 7.79 -2.84 15.00
C MET A 401 9.18 -2.73 15.62
N GLY A 402 9.46 -1.65 16.33
CA GLY A 402 10.73 -1.41 17.01
C GLY A 402 10.83 -2.06 18.40
N ASN A 403 9.69 -2.45 18.98
CA ASN A 403 9.60 -2.98 20.34
C ASN A 403 8.64 -4.19 20.42
N PRO A 404 8.81 -5.24 19.60
CA PRO A 404 7.91 -6.40 19.59
C PRO A 404 7.87 -7.12 20.95
N GLU A 405 8.96 -7.08 21.73
CA GLU A 405 9.06 -7.68 23.05
C GLU A 405 8.03 -7.11 24.05
N MET A 406 7.53 -5.90 23.82
CA MET A 406 6.52 -5.27 24.67
C MET A 406 5.13 -5.92 24.51
N PHE A 407 4.93 -6.60 23.37
CA PHE A 407 3.70 -7.29 22.99
C PHE A 407 3.81 -8.80 23.17
N ASP A 408 5.03 -9.35 23.25
CA ASP A 408 5.28 -10.74 23.64
C ASP A 408 5.16 -10.94 25.17
N HIS A 409 3.95 -10.74 25.69
CA HIS A 409 3.66 -10.80 27.13
C HIS A 409 2.44 -11.68 27.40
N PRO A 410 2.41 -12.52 28.45
CA PRO A 410 1.28 -13.44 28.73
C PRO A 410 -0.10 -12.78 28.83
N LEU A 411 -0.15 -11.48 29.16
CA LEU A 411 -1.38 -10.69 29.29
C LEU A 411 -1.91 -10.15 27.96
N VAL A 412 -1.11 -10.15 26.89
CA VAL A 412 -1.54 -9.70 25.57
C VAL A 412 -2.28 -10.85 24.88
N PRO A 413 -3.49 -10.63 24.33
CA PRO A 413 -4.24 -11.63 23.60
C PRO A 413 -3.41 -12.25 22.46
N GLU A 414 -3.52 -13.57 22.30
CA GLU A 414 -2.68 -14.31 21.36
C GLU A 414 -2.84 -13.85 19.90
N ALA A 415 -4.06 -13.46 19.52
CA ALA A 415 -4.33 -12.88 18.21
C ALA A 415 -3.52 -11.59 17.99
N GLN A 416 -3.46 -10.70 18.98
CA GLN A 416 -2.69 -9.46 18.86
C GLN A 416 -1.18 -9.74 18.80
N LYS A 417 -0.68 -10.69 19.60
CA LYS A 417 0.73 -11.10 19.55
C LYS A 417 1.12 -11.58 18.15
N THR A 418 0.31 -12.50 17.61
CA THR A 418 0.54 -13.10 16.29
C THR A 418 0.58 -12.02 15.21
N GLN A 419 -0.39 -11.11 15.21
CA GLN A 419 -0.46 -10.01 14.24
C GLN A 419 0.72 -9.03 14.36
N VAL A 420 1.17 -8.70 15.58
CA VAL A 420 2.38 -7.87 15.77
C VAL A 420 3.62 -8.57 15.22
N MET A 421 3.77 -9.88 15.46
CA MET A 421 4.90 -10.64 14.96
C MET A 421 4.89 -10.77 13.44
N GLU A 422 3.73 -11.00 12.83
CA GLU A 422 3.55 -11.01 11.37
C GLU A 422 3.92 -9.65 10.74
N LEU A 423 3.52 -8.54 11.36
CA LEU A 423 3.89 -7.20 10.93
C LEU A 423 5.41 -6.96 10.98
N VAL A 424 6.07 -7.44 12.03
CA VAL A 424 7.53 -7.34 12.20
C VAL A 424 8.24 -8.15 11.12
N VAL A 425 7.81 -9.39 10.89
CA VAL A 425 8.34 -10.26 9.83
C VAL A 425 8.15 -9.61 8.46
N LEU A 426 6.96 -9.07 8.19
CA LEU A 426 6.65 -8.38 6.94
C LEU A 426 7.62 -7.22 6.67
N GLY A 427 7.84 -6.35 7.66
CA GLY A 427 8.73 -5.20 7.50
C GLY A 427 10.21 -5.54 7.40
N GLN A 428 10.63 -6.73 7.85
CA GLN A 428 12.03 -7.18 7.76
C GLN A 428 12.39 -7.83 6.43
N ARG A 429 11.40 -8.21 5.60
CA ARG A 429 11.59 -9.01 4.36
C ARG A 429 12.68 -8.49 3.41
N THR A 430 12.94 -7.19 3.36
CA THR A 430 13.90 -6.58 2.42
C THR A 430 15.15 -6.00 3.08
N GLY A 431 15.26 -6.08 4.41
CA GLY A 431 16.34 -5.48 5.20
C GLY A 431 16.40 -3.94 5.19
N VAL A 432 15.41 -3.25 4.63
CA VAL A 432 15.31 -1.77 4.67
C VAL A 432 14.96 -1.31 6.08
N LYS A 433 15.61 -0.23 6.52
CA LYS A 433 15.48 0.33 7.88
C LYS A 433 14.86 1.74 7.84
N GLY A 434 14.45 2.23 9.00
CA GLY A 434 13.98 3.61 9.16
C GLY A 434 12.62 3.87 8.50
N PRO A 435 12.34 5.11 8.07
CA PRO A 435 11.03 5.52 7.56
C PRO A 435 10.62 4.79 6.27
N ASP A 436 11.59 4.42 5.42
CA ASP A 436 11.32 3.68 4.18
C ASP A 436 10.79 2.27 4.44
N ARG A 437 11.10 1.69 5.61
CA ARG A 437 10.51 0.42 6.05
C ARG A 437 9.00 0.57 6.23
N ILE A 438 8.56 1.68 6.82
CA ILE A 438 7.15 1.95 7.13
C ILE A 438 6.39 2.30 5.86
N ARG A 439 6.95 3.17 5.03
CA ARG A 439 6.36 3.57 3.74
C ARG A 439 6.05 2.38 2.83
N ARG A 440 6.88 1.32 2.89
CA ARG A 440 6.71 0.14 2.05
C ARG A 440 5.65 -0.85 2.56
N LEU A 441 5.27 -0.79 3.83
CA LEU A 441 4.34 -1.77 4.44
C LEU A 441 3.02 -1.93 3.69
N PRO A 442 2.33 -0.86 3.23
CA PRO A 442 1.13 -1.00 2.40
C PRO A 442 1.34 -1.91 1.18
N TYR A 443 2.44 -1.70 0.45
CA TYR A 443 2.77 -2.44 -0.77
C TYR A 443 3.27 -3.85 -0.49
N ASP A 444 4.04 -4.04 0.59
CA ASP A 444 4.53 -5.36 1.00
C ASP A 444 3.36 -6.26 1.45
N ASN A 445 2.41 -5.68 2.20
CA ASN A 445 1.21 -6.35 2.69
C ASN A 445 0.24 -6.71 1.55
N ASN A 446 0.02 -5.77 0.63
CA ASN A 446 -0.98 -5.90 -0.42
C ASN A 446 -0.36 -5.71 -1.82
N PRO A 447 -0.17 -6.80 -2.59
CA PRO A 447 0.36 -6.74 -3.96
C PRO A 447 -0.52 -5.98 -4.95
N LEU A 448 -1.79 -5.76 -4.61
CA LEU A 448 -2.78 -5.03 -5.43
C LEU A 448 -2.95 -3.59 -4.94
N GLN A 449 -2.19 -3.15 -3.94
CA GLN A 449 -2.23 -1.78 -3.44
C GLN A 449 -1.78 -0.82 -4.54
N VAL A 450 -2.61 0.17 -4.84
CA VAL A 450 -2.26 1.23 -5.79
C VAL A 450 -1.14 2.10 -5.23
N CYS A 451 -0.31 2.64 -6.11
CA CYS A 451 0.72 3.62 -5.73
C CYS A 451 0.07 4.82 -5.04
N LEU A 452 0.53 5.13 -3.82
CA LEU A 452 -0.01 6.19 -2.97
C LEU A 452 0.58 7.57 -3.31
N SER A 453 1.40 7.67 -4.36
CA SER A 453 1.92 8.94 -4.82
C SER A 453 0.76 9.89 -5.18
N PRO A 454 0.74 11.12 -4.62
CA PRO A 454 -0.26 12.12 -4.99
C PRO A 454 -0.27 12.44 -6.49
N ARG A 455 0.81 12.11 -7.22
CA ARG A 455 0.95 12.38 -8.66
C ARG A 455 0.16 11.39 -9.52
N CYS A 456 -0.02 10.15 -9.06
CA CYS A 456 -0.64 9.08 -9.87
C CYS A 456 -1.69 8.23 -9.15
N ILE A 457 -2.07 8.58 -7.91
CA ILE A 457 -3.08 7.83 -7.15
C ILE A 457 -4.44 7.74 -7.87
N VAL A 458 -4.80 8.78 -8.63
CA VAL A 458 -6.03 8.84 -9.43
C VAL A 458 -6.04 7.79 -10.55
N ASP A 459 -4.87 7.45 -11.08
CA ASP A 459 -4.69 6.44 -12.13
C ASP A 459 -4.81 5.00 -11.59
N ARG A 460 -4.90 4.82 -10.27
CA ARG A 460 -5.06 3.51 -9.58
C ARG A 460 -4.01 2.47 -10.01
N ILE A 461 -2.77 2.90 -10.20
CA ILE A 461 -1.68 2.04 -10.67
C ILE A 461 -1.28 1.02 -9.59
N SER A 462 -1.54 -0.26 -9.83
CA SER A 462 -1.17 -1.40 -8.98
C SER A 462 -0.10 -2.31 -9.60
N GLN A 463 0.37 -2.00 -10.82
CA GLN A 463 1.47 -2.73 -11.49
C GLN A 463 2.66 -1.83 -11.85
N MET A 464 3.86 -2.40 -11.89
CA MET A 464 5.10 -1.69 -12.25
C MET A 464 5.05 -1.05 -13.64
N SER A 465 4.51 -1.75 -14.64
CA SER A 465 4.33 -1.26 -16.02
C SER A 465 3.44 -0.01 -16.09
N GLY A 466 2.49 0.12 -15.15
CA GLY A 466 1.67 1.32 -15.02
C GLY A 466 2.51 2.55 -14.67
N ILE A 467 3.47 2.43 -13.75
CA ILE A 467 4.36 3.54 -13.36
C ILE A 467 5.24 3.96 -14.54
N LEU A 468 5.76 3.02 -15.32
CA LEU A 468 6.56 3.34 -16.51
C LEU A 468 5.72 4.03 -17.58
N SER A 469 4.51 3.52 -17.87
CA SER A 469 3.56 4.13 -18.80
C SER A 469 3.17 5.54 -18.37
N TRP A 470 2.86 5.70 -17.08
CA TRP A 470 2.47 6.97 -16.50
C TRP A 470 3.62 8.00 -16.55
N ALA A 471 4.84 7.58 -16.21
CA ALA A 471 6.01 8.43 -16.27
C ALA A 471 6.31 8.85 -17.71
N GLU A 472 6.15 7.96 -18.69
CA GLU A 472 6.33 8.29 -20.11
C GLU A 472 5.33 9.36 -20.57
N GLN A 473 4.05 9.20 -20.24
CA GLN A 473 3.00 10.16 -20.60
C GLN A 473 3.24 11.55 -19.98
N HIS A 474 3.62 11.60 -18.70
CA HIS A 474 3.77 12.86 -17.97
C HIS A 474 5.18 13.46 -18.04
N SER A 475 6.13 12.79 -18.73
CA SER A 475 7.49 13.31 -18.93
C SER A 475 7.53 14.48 -19.92
N SER A 476 6.52 14.64 -20.78
CA SER A 476 6.40 15.74 -21.75
C SER A 476 5.60 16.94 -21.23
N GLU A 477 4.73 16.74 -20.22
CA GLU A 477 3.69 17.72 -19.86
C GLU A 477 4.15 18.76 -18.82
N ASN A 478 5.25 18.50 -18.08
CA ASN A 478 5.78 19.41 -17.07
C ASN A 478 7.31 19.53 -17.22
N GLU A 479 7.76 20.59 -17.89
CA GLU A 479 9.18 20.96 -17.99
C GLU A 479 9.72 21.42 -16.62
N LEU A 480 9.98 20.47 -15.71
CA LEU A 480 10.90 20.77 -14.62
C LEU A 480 12.25 21.16 -15.27
N PRO A 481 12.98 22.15 -14.77
CA PRO A 481 14.35 22.39 -15.22
C PRO A 481 15.23 21.15 -14.96
N VAL A 482 16.31 20.97 -15.73
CA VAL A 482 17.28 19.87 -15.53
C VAL A 482 17.82 19.83 -14.09
N GLU A 483 17.91 21.01 -13.45
CA GLU A 483 18.28 21.18 -12.04
C GLU A 483 17.25 20.53 -11.09
N GLY A 484 15.96 20.70 -11.36
CA GLY A 484 14.87 20.07 -10.61
C GLY A 484 14.90 18.55 -10.74
N LEU A 485 15.20 18.04 -11.93
CA LEU A 485 15.36 16.60 -12.18
C LEU A 485 16.55 16.01 -11.42
N THR A 486 17.65 16.76 -11.32
CA THR A 486 18.85 16.32 -10.57
C THR A 486 18.57 16.22 -9.08
N ARG A 487 17.78 17.15 -8.53
CA ARG A 487 17.44 17.20 -7.10
C ARG A 487 16.35 16.22 -6.70
N ASN A 488 15.28 16.12 -7.49
CA ASN A 488 14.07 15.42 -7.11
C ASN A 488 13.93 14.03 -7.76
N GLY A 489 14.68 13.78 -8.84
CA GLY A 489 14.54 12.58 -9.66
C GLY A 489 13.29 12.59 -10.56
N LEU A 490 13.04 11.46 -11.22
CA LEU A 490 11.84 11.23 -12.04
C LEU A 490 10.66 10.78 -11.17
N LEU A 491 10.98 9.98 -10.16
CA LEU A 491 10.02 9.35 -9.26
C LEU A 491 9.96 10.11 -7.94
N ASP A 492 8.86 10.01 -7.21
CA ASP A 492 8.84 10.42 -5.81
C ASP A 492 9.13 9.24 -4.88
N ALA A 493 9.11 9.49 -3.57
CA ALA A 493 9.42 8.46 -2.59
C ALA A 493 8.38 7.33 -2.51
N GLU A 494 7.11 7.62 -2.82
CA GLU A 494 6.04 6.60 -2.87
C GLU A 494 6.20 5.71 -4.10
N MET A 495 6.44 6.29 -5.26
CA MET A 495 6.73 5.55 -6.50
C MET A 495 7.94 4.64 -6.35
N ARG A 496 9.03 5.13 -5.74
CA ARG A 496 10.22 4.31 -5.44
C ARG A 496 9.91 3.16 -4.50
N SER A 497 9.12 3.40 -3.45
CA SER A 497 8.76 2.39 -2.46
C SER A 497 7.85 1.32 -3.04
N PHE A 498 6.88 1.74 -3.87
CA PHE A 498 6.03 0.86 -4.66
C PHE A 498 6.87 -0.06 -5.55
N LEU A 499 7.72 0.51 -6.42
CA LEU A 499 8.60 -0.30 -7.29
C LEU A 499 9.51 -1.22 -6.47
N ALA A 500 10.08 -0.73 -5.37
CA ALA A 500 10.95 -1.51 -4.51
C ALA A 500 10.25 -2.75 -3.93
N SER A 501 9.00 -2.61 -3.49
CA SER A 501 8.19 -3.73 -2.99
C SER A 501 7.92 -4.77 -4.07
N HIS A 502 7.54 -4.32 -5.28
CA HIS A 502 7.28 -5.22 -6.40
C HIS A 502 8.54 -5.97 -6.87
N PHE A 503 9.68 -5.30 -6.96
CA PHE A 503 10.96 -5.94 -7.28
C PHE A 503 11.39 -6.95 -6.22
N ALA A 504 11.23 -6.62 -4.93
CA ALA A 504 11.53 -7.53 -3.84
C ALA A 504 10.69 -8.82 -3.92
N ARG A 505 9.39 -8.68 -4.23
CA ARG A 505 8.48 -9.81 -4.44
C ARG A 505 8.90 -10.72 -5.60
N GLN A 506 9.44 -10.13 -6.66
CA GLN A 506 9.98 -10.88 -7.81
C GLN A 506 11.44 -11.32 -7.63
N ARG A 507 12.04 -11.12 -6.45
CA ARG A 507 13.45 -11.45 -6.14
C ARG A 507 14.48 -10.76 -7.04
N LEU A 508 14.18 -9.55 -7.51
CA LEU A 508 15.03 -8.76 -8.38
C LEU A 508 15.90 -7.77 -7.57
N THR A 509 16.94 -8.28 -6.91
CA THR A 509 17.76 -7.53 -5.95
C THR A 509 18.67 -6.47 -6.56
N SER A 510 19.18 -6.70 -7.79
CA SER A 510 20.15 -5.79 -8.43
C SER A 510 19.60 -4.37 -8.64
N ALA A 511 18.30 -4.24 -8.94
CA ALA A 511 17.65 -2.95 -9.10
C ALA A 511 17.50 -2.19 -7.75
N LEU A 512 17.40 -2.93 -6.65
CA LEU A 512 17.28 -2.36 -5.30
C LEU A 512 18.64 -1.95 -4.73
N GLU A 513 19.70 -2.65 -5.09
CA GLU A 513 21.07 -2.31 -4.69
C GLU A 513 21.51 -0.96 -5.26
N ALA A 514 21.08 -0.63 -6.48
CA ALA A 514 21.35 0.67 -7.10
C ALA A 514 20.82 1.86 -6.28
N GLN A 515 19.68 1.72 -5.60
CA GLN A 515 19.17 2.75 -4.70
C GLN A 515 20.06 2.96 -3.47
N LYS A 516 20.85 1.95 -3.07
CA LYS A 516 21.73 1.99 -1.89
C LYS A 516 23.16 2.43 -2.23
N ALA A 517 23.54 2.42 -3.50
CA ALA A 517 24.92 2.63 -3.96
C ALA A 517 25.40 4.11 -3.93
N GLY A 518 24.67 5.02 -3.28
CA GLY A 518 25.02 6.44 -3.20
C GLY A 518 24.98 7.17 -4.55
N LEU A 519 24.30 6.59 -5.55
CA LEU A 519 24.12 7.18 -6.86
C LEU A 519 23.24 8.43 -6.79
N PRO A 520 23.40 9.39 -7.72
CA PRO A 520 22.44 10.47 -7.89
C PRO A 520 21.03 9.93 -8.06
N ILE A 521 20.05 10.60 -7.44
CA ILE A 521 18.65 10.14 -7.39
C ILE A 521 18.09 9.86 -8.79
N TRP A 522 18.36 10.74 -9.76
CA TRP A 522 17.93 10.55 -11.14
C TRP A 522 18.50 9.28 -11.79
N ASN A 523 19.72 8.88 -11.42
CA ASN A 523 20.37 7.69 -11.97
C ASN A 523 19.79 6.42 -11.33
N ALA A 524 19.57 6.45 -10.01
CA ALA A 524 18.86 5.37 -9.33
C ALA A 524 17.44 5.17 -9.88
N ASP A 525 16.71 6.25 -10.16
CA ASP A 525 15.39 6.18 -10.81
C ASP A 525 15.47 5.58 -12.21
N LEU A 526 16.47 5.96 -13.00
CA LEU A 526 16.69 5.44 -14.34
C LEU A 526 16.97 3.93 -14.33
N ILE A 527 17.78 3.45 -13.39
CA ILE A 527 18.05 2.01 -13.20
C ILE A 527 16.76 1.24 -12.86
N LEU A 528 15.92 1.78 -11.98
CA LEU A 528 14.63 1.18 -11.66
C LEU A 528 13.71 1.11 -12.88
N LEU A 529 13.56 2.22 -13.60
CA LEU A 529 12.68 2.29 -14.78
C LEU A 529 13.18 1.39 -15.92
N ALA A 530 14.49 1.27 -16.11
CA ALA A 530 15.07 0.32 -17.06
C ALA A 530 14.79 -1.13 -16.66
N ALA A 531 14.88 -1.45 -15.36
CA ALA A 531 14.52 -2.76 -14.84
C ALA A 531 13.02 -3.04 -15.06
N VAL A 532 12.14 -2.05 -14.84
CA VAL A 532 10.71 -2.18 -15.15
C VAL A 532 10.49 -2.44 -16.64
N GLN A 533 11.10 -1.65 -17.53
CA GLN A 533 10.96 -1.81 -18.99
C GLN A 533 11.31 -3.23 -19.44
N ARG A 534 12.40 -3.78 -18.88
CA ARG A 534 12.86 -5.14 -19.18
C ARG A 534 11.90 -6.21 -18.64
N VAL A 535 11.45 -6.08 -17.39
CA VAL A 535 10.62 -7.09 -16.71
C VAL A 535 9.20 -7.11 -17.26
N ALA A 536 8.65 -5.95 -17.60
CA ALA A 536 7.30 -5.83 -18.13
C ALA A 536 7.22 -6.04 -19.65
N GLU A 537 8.35 -6.30 -20.31
CA GLU A 537 8.47 -6.37 -21.79
C GLU A 537 7.83 -5.16 -22.48
N GLN A 538 7.92 -4.00 -21.83
CA GLN A 538 7.25 -2.80 -22.28
C GLN A 538 8.00 -2.16 -23.46
N GLY A 539 7.24 -1.57 -24.39
CA GLY A 539 7.77 -0.92 -25.59
C GLY A 539 8.66 0.30 -25.33
N ALA A 540 8.98 1.01 -26.40
CA ALA A 540 9.84 2.19 -26.36
C ALA A 540 9.26 3.32 -25.48
N VAL A 541 10.13 3.97 -24.70
CA VAL A 541 9.81 5.15 -23.85
C VAL A 541 10.62 6.39 -24.30
N PRO A 542 10.31 6.96 -25.47
CA PRO A 542 11.05 8.08 -26.04
C PRO A 542 11.01 9.37 -25.21
N ALA A 543 9.93 9.67 -24.48
CA ALA A 543 9.83 10.88 -23.68
C ALA A 543 10.79 10.82 -22.49
N ILE A 544 10.81 9.72 -21.73
CA ILE A 544 11.75 9.53 -20.61
C ILE A 544 13.20 9.57 -21.13
N THR A 545 13.52 8.85 -22.21
CA THR A 545 14.90 8.83 -22.73
C THR A 545 15.37 10.21 -23.23
N ARG A 546 14.51 10.96 -23.94
CA ARG A 546 14.80 12.36 -24.34
C ARG A 546 15.03 13.25 -23.13
N ARG A 547 14.23 13.06 -22.09
CA ARG A 547 14.31 13.81 -20.84
C ARG A 547 15.63 13.58 -20.10
N MET A 548 16.13 12.35 -20.11
CA MET A 548 17.39 11.98 -19.46
C MET A 548 18.64 12.33 -20.28
N PHE A 549 18.49 12.53 -21.59
CA PHE A 549 19.60 12.76 -22.51
C PHE A 549 20.56 13.91 -22.11
N PRO A 550 20.10 15.09 -21.63
CA PRO A 550 21.00 16.17 -21.22
C PRO A 550 21.92 15.78 -20.04
N LEU A 551 21.40 15.05 -19.04
CA LEU A 551 22.17 14.59 -17.88
C LEU A 551 23.21 13.56 -18.31
N LEU A 552 22.82 12.59 -19.14
CA LEU A 552 23.74 11.56 -19.65
C LEU A 552 24.82 12.15 -20.56
N LYS A 553 24.48 13.20 -21.31
CA LYS A 553 25.46 13.95 -22.11
C LYS A 553 26.48 14.68 -21.23
N GLN A 554 26.09 15.14 -20.04
CA GLN A 554 27.02 15.70 -19.07
C GLN A 554 27.98 14.62 -18.53
N GLU A 555 27.49 13.40 -18.29
CA GLU A 555 28.34 12.27 -17.86
C GLU A 555 29.43 11.90 -18.87
N LEU A 556 29.20 12.16 -20.17
CA LEU A 556 30.23 11.96 -21.19
C LEU A 556 31.46 12.87 -21.01
N ARG A 557 31.41 13.91 -20.17
CA ARG A 557 32.58 14.77 -19.88
C ARG A 557 33.70 14.04 -19.14
N HIS A 558 33.39 12.95 -18.44
CA HIS A 558 34.39 12.14 -17.73
C HIS A 558 35.34 11.37 -18.68
N TRP A 559 34.93 11.22 -19.95
CA TRP A 559 35.73 10.58 -20.99
C TRP A 559 36.72 11.57 -21.61
N ARG A 560 37.99 11.18 -21.70
CA ARG A 560 39.08 12.01 -22.23
C ARG A 560 39.06 12.02 -23.76
N SER A 561 38.91 10.86 -24.40
CA SER A 561 38.96 10.75 -25.87
C SER A 561 37.86 11.57 -26.55
N ARG A 562 38.25 12.43 -27.50
CA ARG A 562 37.30 13.20 -28.33
C ARG A 562 36.51 12.29 -29.26
N THR A 563 37.17 11.33 -29.89
CA THR A 563 36.55 10.35 -30.81
C THR A 563 35.64 9.39 -30.03
N GLY A 564 36.09 8.93 -28.86
CA GLY A 564 35.28 8.10 -27.95
C GLY A 564 34.00 8.80 -27.49
N ARG A 565 34.11 10.07 -27.07
CA ARG A 565 32.95 10.91 -26.71
C ARG A 565 31.97 11.10 -27.86
N ALA A 566 32.46 11.40 -29.07
CA ALA A 566 31.62 11.57 -30.24
C ALA A 566 30.85 10.28 -30.58
N LYS A 567 31.52 9.13 -30.57
CA LYS A 567 30.89 7.82 -30.82
C LYS A 567 29.83 7.48 -29.77
N ARG A 568 30.12 7.69 -28.48
CA ARG A 568 29.14 7.46 -27.40
C ARG A 568 27.96 8.41 -27.47
N ARG A 569 28.18 9.67 -27.83
CA ARG A 569 27.11 10.63 -28.03
C ARG A 569 26.15 10.18 -29.13
N LEU A 570 26.66 9.75 -30.28
CA LEU A 570 25.84 9.21 -31.37
C LEU A 570 25.07 7.95 -30.92
N ALA A 571 25.71 7.07 -30.15
CA ALA A 571 25.05 5.89 -29.60
C ALA A 571 23.94 6.25 -28.58
N LEU A 572 24.13 7.30 -27.77
CA LEU A 572 23.07 7.82 -26.88
C LEU A 572 21.92 8.40 -27.70
N GLU A 573 22.19 9.19 -28.75
CA GLU A 573 21.16 9.76 -29.63
C GLU A 573 20.32 8.65 -30.30
N ASP A 574 20.96 7.56 -30.75
CA ASP A 574 20.28 6.36 -31.27
C ASP A 574 19.43 5.63 -30.20
N ALA A 575 19.97 5.45 -28.99
CA ALA A 575 19.23 4.80 -27.90
C ALA A 575 18.02 5.63 -27.44
N VAL A 576 18.12 6.95 -27.48
CA VAL A 576 17.01 7.89 -27.21
C VAL A 576 15.94 7.78 -28.30
N ALA A 577 16.32 7.71 -29.57
CA ALA A 577 15.37 7.51 -30.67
C ALA A 577 14.60 6.19 -30.55
N GLN A 578 15.26 5.14 -30.06
CA GLN A 578 14.68 3.81 -29.83
C GLN A 578 13.89 3.70 -28.51
N GLY A 579 13.96 4.69 -27.61
CA GLY A 579 13.29 4.65 -26.31
C GLY A 579 13.72 3.48 -25.41
N ASN A 580 14.97 3.00 -25.52
CA ASN A 580 15.46 1.83 -24.79
C ASN A 580 16.34 2.26 -23.60
N LEU A 581 15.78 2.22 -22.38
CA LEU A 581 16.45 2.65 -21.15
C LEU A 581 17.64 1.74 -20.81
N THR A 582 17.52 0.44 -21.06
CA THR A 582 18.60 -0.53 -20.79
C THR A 582 19.83 -0.26 -21.65
N LYS A 583 19.62 -0.01 -22.96
CA LYS A 583 20.70 0.34 -23.89
C LYS A 583 21.34 1.68 -23.51
N LEU A 584 20.50 2.64 -23.12
CA LEU A 584 20.93 3.98 -22.70
C LEU A 584 21.79 3.93 -21.42
N LEU A 585 21.39 3.17 -20.40
CA LEU A 585 22.19 2.94 -19.19
C LEU A 585 23.52 2.26 -19.50
N ARG A 586 23.51 1.20 -20.33
CA ARG A 586 24.75 0.49 -20.70
C ARG A 586 25.79 1.38 -21.40
N ILE A 587 25.34 2.42 -22.12
CA ILE A 587 26.25 3.37 -22.78
C ILE A 587 26.84 4.35 -21.76
N ALA A 588 26.04 4.78 -20.78
CA ALA A 588 26.45 5.74 -19.76
C ALA A 588 27.29 5.09 -18.65
N GLU A 589 26.87 3.93 -18.15
CA GLU A 589 27.51 3.17 -17.07
C GLU A 589 28.44 2.09 -17.63
N ASP A 590 29.57 2.51 -18.21
CA ASP A 590 30.65 1.61 -18.66
C ASP A 590 31.96 1.88 -17.89
N PRO A 591 32.09 1.36 -16.64
CA PRO A 591 33.27 1.59 -15.82
C PRO A 591 34.55 0.96 -16.38
N HIS A 592 34.43 -0.12 -17.14
CA HIS A 592 35.58 -0.78 -17.76
C HIS A 592 36.10 0.08 -18.92
N GLY A 593 35.21 0.49 -19.83
CA GLY A 593 35.55 1.38 -20.93
C GLY A 593 36.11 2.72 -20.43
N LEU A 594 35.55 3.30 -19.36
CA LEU A 594 36.02 4.58 -18.83
C LEU A 594 37.44 4.45 -18.26
N ARG A 595 37.74 3.37 -17.54
CA ARG A 595 39.10 3.08 -17.05
C ARG A 595 40.09 2.92 -18.20
N LEU A 596 39.70 2.19 -19.25
CA LEU A 596 40.54 1.99 -20.43
C LEU A 596 40.83 3.32 -21.16
N ASP A 597 39.82 4.17 -21.32
CA ASP A 597 39.95 5.50 -21.92
C ASP A 597 40.91 6.39 -21.12
N GLN A 598 40.77 6.40 -19.79
CA GLN A 598 41.66 7.14 -18.89
C GLN A 598 43.10 6.63 -18.94
N GLN A 599 43.32 5.32 -18.94
CA GLN A 599 44.66 4.74 -19.09
C GLN A 599 45.29 5.08 -20.44
N THR A 600 44.51 5.05 -21.51
CA THR A 600 44.98 5.40 -22.85
C THR A 600 45.35 6.88 -22.92
N ALA A 601 44.55 7.76 -22.31
CA ALA A 601 44.85 9.18 -22.23
C ALA A 601 46.14 9.45 -21.43
N GLN A 602 46.33 8.78 -20.28
CA GLN A 602 47.57 8.88 -19.49
C GLN A 602 48.79 8.42 -20.28
N ARG A 603 48.70 7.32 -21.04
CA ARG A 603 49.80 6.86 -21.90
C ARG A 603 50.12 7.89 -22.98
N ALA A 604 49.11 8.47 -23.62
CA ALA A 604 49.30 9.52 -24.62
C ALA A 604 49.94 10.78 -24.02
N GLU A 605 49.53 11.21 -22.82
CA GLU A 605 50.14 12.34 -22.12
C GLU A 605 51.61 12.09 -21.78
N GLN A 606 51.96 10.86 -21.33
CA GLN A 606 53.35 10.47 -21.08
C GLN A 606 54.18 10.45 -22.37
N GLU A 607 53.63 9.98 -23.48
CA GLU A 607 54.30 9.98 -24.78
C GLU A 607 54.54 11.40 -25.30
N ILE A 608 53.55 12.28 -25.19
CA ILE A 608 53.69 13.70 -25.54
C ILE A 608 54.78 14.33 -24.67
N ALA A 609 54.80 14.10 -23.36
CA ALA A 609 55.84 14.63 -22.48
C ALA A 609 57.25 14.16 -22.87
N ARG A 610 57.40 12.88 -23.23
CA ARG A 610 58.67 12.33 -23.74
C ARG A 610 59.10 12.98 -25.05
N LEU A 611 58.18 13.16 -26.00
CA LEU A 611 58.46 13.80 -27.28
C LEU A 611 58.82 15.27 -27.09
N VAL A 612 58.14 15.99 -26.20
CA VAL A 612 58.46 17.39 -25.86
C VAL A 612 59.87 17.47 -25.27
N HIS A 613 60.24 16.59 -24.33
CA HIS A 613 61.60 16.54 -23.80
C HIS A 613 62.64 16.19 -24.88
N ALA A 614 62.32 15.28 -25.81
CA ALA A 614 63.21 14.94 -26.92
C ALA A 614 63.36 16.07 -27.96
N LEU A 615 62.40 17.00 -28.01
CA LEU A 615 62.40 18.18 -28.87
C LEU A 615 62.98 19.42 -28.19
N GLU A 616 63.30 19.37 -26.89
CA GLU A 616 64.05 20.44 -26.24
C GLU A 616 65.41 20.57 -26.93
N PRO A 617 65.75 21.76 -27.46
CA PRO A 617 66.91 21.92 -28.31
C PRO A 617 68.18 21.68 -27.49
N ASP A 618 68.89 20.60 -27.83
CA ASP A 618 70.25 20.39 -27.38
C ASP A 618 71.10 21.59 -27.87
N PRO A 619 71.62 22.44 -26.95
CA PRO A 619 72.30 23.68 -27.30
C PRO A 619 73.53 23.42 -28.19
N ASP A 620 74.17 22.26 -28.05
CA ASP A 620 75.32 21.87 -28.86
C ASP A 620 74.93 21.48 -30.28
N MET A 621 73.78 20.83 -30.47
CA MET A 621 73.26 20.49 -31.79
C MET A 621 72.78 21.73 -32.56
N SER A 622 72.15 22.68 -31.88
CA SER A 622 71.77 23.97 -32.48
C SER A 622 73.00 24.80 -32.90
N ALA A 623 74.06 24.79 -32.09
CA ALA A 623 75.33 25.43 -32.43
C ALA A 623 76.03 24.74 -33.61
N ARG A 624 76.03 23.40 -33.68
CA ARG A 624 76.57 22.63 -34.82
C ARG A 624 75.84 22.91 -36.12
N ASN A 625 74.51 22.91 -36.11
CA ASN A 625 73.70 23.18 -37.30
C ASN A 625 73.90 24.62 -37.82
N LYS A 626 74.04 25.61 -36.93
CA LYS A 626 74.40 26.99 -37.32
C LYS A 626 75.80 27.08 -37.96
N ARG A 627 76.79 26.34 -37.43
CA ARG A 627 78.14 26.28 -38.02
C ARG A 627 78.13 25.62 -39.40
N LEU A 628 77.41 24.52 -39.56
CA LEU A 628 77.25 23.84 -40.86
C LEU A 628 76.58 24.75 -41.90
N ALA A 629 75.49 25.42 -41.54
CA ALA A 629 74.80 26.35 -42.43
C ALA A 629 75.72 27.51 -42.89
N ARG A 630 76.54 28.04 -41.97
CA ARG A 630 77.52 29.08 -42.27
C ARG A 630 78.60 28.59 -43.24
N ASN A 631 79.17 27.41 -42.99
CA ASN A 631 80.20 26.84 -43.86
C ASN A 631 79.67 26.53 -45.28
N THR A 632 78.43 26.04 -45.40
CA THR A 632 77.79 25.85 -46.71
C THR A 632 77.52 27.17 -47.43
N GLY A 633 77.14 28.23 -46.70
CA GLY A 633 76.96 29.56 -47.27
C GLY A 633 78.28 30.16 -47.77
N GLU A 634 79.35 30.00 -47.01
CA GLU A 634 80.71 30.42 -47.39
C GLU A 634 81.20 29.65 -48.63
N PHE A 635 80.95 28.33 -48.71
CA PHE A 635 81.32 27.52 -49.87
C PHE A 635 80.57 27.92 -51.15
N VAL A 636 79.25 28.15 -51.06
CA VAL A 636 78.45 28.60 -52.20
C VAL A 636 78.92 29.97 -52.69
N SER A 637 79.14 30.93 -51.78
CA SER A 637 79.67 32.26 -52.10
C SER A 637 81.02 32.21 -52.82
N LEU A 638 81.90 31.30 -52.42
CA LEU A 638 83.23 31.16 -53.01
C LEU A 638 83.14 30.63 -54.45
N ILE A 639 82.25 29.66 -54.71
CA ILE A 639 82.01 29.12 -56.04
C ILE A 639 81.41 30.18 -56.98
N THR A 640 80.43 30.96 -56.51
CA THR A 640 79.90 32.06 -57.32
C THR A 640 80.95 33.13 -57.60
N GLY A 641 81.79 33.47 -56.62
CA GLY A 641 82.89 34.42 -56.81
C GLY A 641 83.91 33.95 -57.84
N ILE A 642 84.32 32.68 -57.80
CA ILE A 642 85.22 32.08 -58.80
C ILE A 642 84.57 32.07 -60.18
N GLY A 643 83.28 31.74 -60.28
CA GLY A 643 82.54 31.77 -61.54
C GLY A 643 82.53 33.16 -62.19
N VAL A 644 82.26 34.21 -61.40
CA VAL A 644 82.26 35.60 -61.87
C VAL A 644 83.67 36.05 -62.29
N ALA A 645 84.70 35.70 -61.53
CA ALA A 645 86.09 36.05 -61.87
C ALA A 645 86.54 35.37 -63.17
N MET A 646 86.23 34.09 -63.37
CA MET A 646 86.54 33.36 -64.60
C MET A 646 85.83 33.97 -65.82
N THR A 647 84.56 34.38 -65.67
CA THR A 647 83.85 35.07 -66.76
C THR A 647 84.43 36.45 -67.07
N SER A 648 84.96 37.17 -66.07
CA SER A 648 85.61 38.46 -66.28
C SER A 648 86.94 38.33 -67.01
N VAL A 649 87.76 37.33 -66.66
CA VAL A 649 89.04 37.03 -67.34
C VAL A 649 88.80 36.56 -68.78
N TRP A 650 87.79 35.72 -69.00
CA TRP A 650 87.39 35.32 -70.35
C TRP A 650 86.98 36.52 -71.22
N PHE A 651 86.25 37.47 -70.65
CA PHE A 651 85.79 38.66 -71.37
C PHE A 651 86.94 39.62 -71.74
N GLU A 652 87.98 39.72 -70.92
CA GLU A 652 89.20 40.49 -71.27
C GLU A 652 90.05 39.81 -72.35
N PHE A 653 90.10 38.46 -72.38
CA PHE A 653 90.87 37.72 -73.39
C PHE A 653 90.23 37.73 -74.79
N CYS A 654 88.94 38.00 -74.89
CA CYS A 654 88.19 38.07 -76.15
C CYS A 654 88.10 39.48 -76.75
N ARG A 655 88.80 40.47 -76.17
CA ARG A 655 88.84 41.87 -76.61
C ARG A 655 90.22 42.21 -77.14
#